data_AF-A0A1H1ZKL9-F1
#
_entry.id   AF-A0A1H1ZKL9-F1
#
_cell.length_a   1.000
_cell.length_b   1.000
_cell.length_c   1.000
_cell.angle_alpha   90.00
_cell.angle_beta   90.00
_cell.angle_gamma   90.00
#
_symmetry.space_group_name_H-M   'P 1'
#
loop_
_entity.id
_entity.type
_entity.pdbx_description
1 polymer ?
#
loop_
_entity_poly.entity_id
_entity_poly.type
_entity_poly.pdbx_seq_one_letter_code
_entity_poly.pdbx_strand_id
1 'polypeptide(L)'
;MQLPPELSFLSAFFIEPSEAYKTASWLLSNFEDSIWDYSFDYDEPKRLDWNITLDDGSSLIAPKNDYLLRGLKYFLTSCTRDALGYLNETNSLAQQTKVFRCACHIIDYLLINSRRYQLSLYGLEGLTGGNLIEILGAISSTPESSESIYNWSNRLREYCLTLVDQTDKNALSETIKRNPKISVITKEQLEADTLGIPQDRIPEVRAALYLKNYYYSNKTAGRKPSTLLLSQEIYPETLWGKNQYKSTHPILCYNEATSLFEKEYPAAPVTSGPAEIMRDNTYFTYRRALYNLGILHEIGIPAPAIEALIEADRFMPQISSTGRFRSLPSEYVFKSLRHAIDFHLDYGDLLTKAFCRIALECKKLNISPASITQEDTQKLIGPKLLALGVNRLSLALQPVNTGQKRFGVKGEKLKYFERLRNNEGLLELMAVYIGGIQLTVGVLMARRQSELYNLEADGCLDSSEQWLICGIAKSTRHLFGYRRVEARPIEPIAVDMIKNLIKMQKILKRIGYINKLQKLFSLPDLRGAASLTNSSAYLYNRNLDFFCDYFETPLNSAGERYYFRQHQLRRFFAMLFFYCGSFARIDTLRWMLGQTDPQHVYRYITESTDGAVLAGAKAHYVAEQLHQGNVDNFLELADLLKKRHGTDKFSLIDTNDLEDQIQELMQDGWIEIEPEFFTDHQGQSFKVVARLIREDAA
;
A
#
# COMPACT_ATOMS: atom_id res chain seq x y z
N MET A 1 -3.87 -35.46 -33.18
CA MET A 1 -3.10 -36.72 -33.15
C MET A 1 -3.44 -37.42 -31.83
N GLN A 2 -4.02 -38.62 -31.83
CA GLN A 2 -4.27 -39.33 -30.57
C GLN A 2 -2.96 -39.97 -30.10
N LEU A 3 -2.47 -39.52 -28.93
CA LEU A 3 -1.29 -40.09 -28.31
C LEU A 3 -1.58 -41.51 -27.81
N PRO A 4 -0.57 -42.39 -27.75
CA PRO A 4 -0.68 -43.69 -27.10
C PRO A 4 -1.17 -43.56 -25.64
N PRO A 5 -1.91 -44.56 -25.09
CA PRO A 5 -2.44 -44.52 -23.73
C PRO A 5 -1.40 -44.21 -22.65
N GLU A 6 -0.17 -44.66 -22.84
CA GLU A 6 0.98 -44.46 -21.94
C GLU A 6 1.46 -42.99 -21.92
N LEU A 7 1.18 -42.25 -22.98
CA LEU A 7 1.48 -40.82 -23.15
C LEU A 7 0.24 -39.94 -23.04
N SER A 8 -0.90 -40.50 -22.64
CA SER A 8 -2.17 -39.77 -22.52
C SER A 8 -2.09 -38.61 -21.52
N PHE A 9 -1.21 -38.67 -20.51
CA PHE A 9 -0.95 -37.56 -19.59
C PHE A 9 -0.33 -36.34 -20.28
N LEU A 10 0.33 -36.51 -21.44
CA LEU A 10 0.87 -35.42 -22.24
C LEU A 10 -0.21 -34.73 -23.10
N SER A 11 -1.38 -35.33 -23.27
CA SER A 11 -2.48 -34.73 -24.06
C SER A 11 -2.89 -33.34 -23.55
N ALA A 12 -2.76 -33.09 -22.25
CA ALA A 12 -2.98 -31.79 -21.63
C ALA A 12 -1.99 -30.69 -22.10
N PHE A 13 -0.88 -31.06 -22.73
CA PHE A 13 0.12 -30.16 -23.31
C PHE A 13 -0.04 -29.96 -24.82
N PHE A 14 -0.92 -30.70 -25.49
CA PHE A 14 -1.18 -30.61 -26.93
C PHE A 14 -2.56 -29.98 -27.23
N ILE A 15 -3.01 -29.05 -26.40
CA ILE A 15 -4.21 -28.28 -26.65
C ILE A 15 -3.87 -27.17 -27.65
N GLU A 16 -4.62 -27.08 -28.74
CA GLU A 16 -4.51 -25.97 -29.71
C GLU A 16 -4.59 -24.62 -28.98
N PRO A 17 -3.70 -23.65 -29.26
CA PRO A 17 -3.70 -22.35 -28.59
C PRO A 17 -5.07 -21.66 -28.61
N SER A 18 -5.82 -21.80 -29.71
CA SER A 18 -7.18 -21.23 -29.88
C SER A 18 -8.21 -21.77 -28.88
N GLU A 19 -8.09 -23.03 -28.46
CA GLU A 19 -8.93 -23.62 -27.40
C GLU A 19 -8.34 -23.35 -26.02
N ALA A 20 -7.01 -23.42 -25.88
CA ALA A 20 -6.35 -23.14 -24.63
C ALA A 20 -6.61 -21.71 -24.14
N TYR A 21 -6.71 -20.73 -25.05
CA TYR A 21 -6.87 -19.31 -24.70
C TYR A 21 -8.32 -18.94 -24.36
N LYS A 22 -9.28 -19.87 -24.49
CA LYS A 22 -10.67 -19.64 -24.05
C LYS A 22 -10.86 -19.77 -22.55
N THR A 23 -9.91 -20.38 -21.84
CA THR A 23 -10.01 -20.64 -20.41
C THR A 23 -9.00 -19.84 -19.60
N ALA A 24 -9.39 -19.47 -18.38
CA ALA A 24 -8.55 -18.86 -17.36
C ALA A 24 -9.08 -19.25 -15.98
N SER A 25 -8.22 -19.39 -14.97
CA SER A 25 -8.64 -19.83 -13.62
C SER A 25 -9.68 -18.93 -12.96
N TRP A 26 -9.67 -17.65 -13.30
CA TRP A 26 -10.57 -16.64 -12.77
C TRP A 26 -11.89 -16.51 -13.55
N LEU A 27 -12.01 -17.10 -14.74
CA LEU A 27 -13.21 -17.03 -15.58
C LEU A 27 -14.16 -18.18 -15.22
N LEU A 28 -15.36 -17.84 -14.73
CA LEU A 28 -16.34 -18.83 -14.26
C LEU A 28 -17.40 -19.18 -15.33
N SER A 29 -17.68 -18.23 -16.24
CA SER A 29 -18.61 -18.42 -17.35
C SER A 29 -17.95 -19.06 -18.58
N ASN A 30 -18.74 -19.47 -19.57
CA ASN A 30 -18.20 -19.92 -20.84
C ASN A 30 -17.65 -18.72 -21.62
N PHE A 31 -16.56 -18.95 -22.35
CA PHE A 31 -15.91 -17.93 -23.17
C PHE A 31 -16.87 -17.23 -24.14
N GLU A 32 -17.78 -17.99 -24.76
CA GLU A 32 -18.71 -17.47 -25.77
C GLU A 32 -19.86 -16.64 -25.16
N ASP A 33 -20.10 -16.72 -23.85
CA ASP A 33 -21.22 -16.02 -23.20
C ASP A 33 -21.10 -14.50 -23.36
N SER A 34 -22.24 -13.82 -23.52
CA SER A 34 -22.29 -12.35 -23.62
C SER A 34 -22.03 -11.66 -22.27
N ILE A 35 -22.22 -12.38 -21.17
CA ILE A 35 -21.93 -11.92 -19.82
C ILE A 35 -20.95 -12.90 -19.20
N TRP A 36 -19.83 -12.40 -18.69
CA TRP A 36 -18.83 -13.19 -17.99
C TRP A 36 -18.91 -12.95 -16.48
N ASP A 37 -19.12 -14.01 -15.72
CA ASP A 37 -18.85 -14.07 -14.30
C ASP A 37 -17.37 -14.42 -14.08
N TYR A 38 -16.70 -13.67 -13.21
CA TYR A 38 -15.29 -13.87 -12.87
C TYR A 38 -15.03 -13.69 -11.38
N SER A 39 -14.04 -14.41 -10.85
CA SER A 39 -13.60 -14.29 -9.46
C SER A 39 -12.10 -14.46 -9.30
N PHE A 40 -11.50 -13.57 -8.51
CA PHE A 40 -10.14 -13.72 -8.00
C PHE A 40 -10.22 -13.94 -6.49
N ASP A 41 -10.94 -14.99 -6.07
CA ASP A 41 -11.31 -15.28 -4.67
C ASP A 41 -12.08 -14.13 -3.98
N TYR A 42 -13.00 -13.52 -4.73
CA TYR A 42 -13.95 -12.58 -4.14
C TYR A 42 -15.05 -13.32 -3.37
N ASP A 43 -15.57 -12.70 -2.31
CA ASP A 43 -16.73 -13.24 -1.58
C ASP A 43 -17.93 -13.45 -2.52
N GLU A 44 -18.10 -12.55 -3.49
CA GLU A 44 -19.08 -12.64 -4.56
C GLU A 44 -18.41 -12.48 -5.93
N PRO A 45 -18.70 -13.36 -6.91
CA PRO A 45 -18.25 -13.19 -8.29
C PRO A 45 -18.68 -11.84 -8.88
N LYS A 46 -17.85 -11.29 -9.77
CA LYS A 46 -18.12 -10.04 -10.49
C LYS A 46 -18.49 -10.32 -11.93
N ARG A 47 -19.10 -9.34 -12.59
CA ARG A 47 -19.62 -9.46 -13.97
C ARG A 47 -18.96 -8.50 -14.95
N LEU A 48 -18.71 -8.99 -16.15
CA LEU A 48 -18.43 -8.19 -17.34
C LEU A 48 -19.57 -8.42 -18.35
N ASP A 49 -20.16 -7.33 -18.85
CA ASP A 49 -21.21 -7.39 -19.86
C ASP A 49 -20.65 -6.85 -21.19
N TRP A 50 -20.54 -7.74 -22.18
CA TRP A 50 -20.00 -7.42 -23.50
C TRP A 50 -21.02 -6.70 -24.40
N ASN A 51 -22.27 -6.53 -23.96
CA ASN A 51 -23.29 -5.78 -24.70
C ASN A 51 -23.06 -4.26 -24.60
N ILE A 52 -22.06 -3.78 -25.31
CA ILE A 52 -21.62 -2.37 -25.33
C ILE A 52 -21.99 -1.75 -26.66
N THR A 53 -22.53 -0.53 -26.66
CA THR A 53 -22.83 0.20 -27.89
C THR A 53 -21.56 0.90 -28.41
N LEU A 54 -21.19 0.62 -29.66
CA LEU A 54 -20.07 1.23 -30.37
C LEU A 54 -20.46 2.58 -31.00
N ASP A 55 -19.48 3.27 -31.57
CA ASP A 55 -19.64 4.63 -32.14
C ASP A 55 -20.58 4.70 -33.35
N ASP A 56 -20.80 3.57 -34.03
CA ASP A 56 -21.73 3.45 -35.15
C ASP A 56 -23.16 3.03 -34.71
N GLY A 57 -23.41 2.97 -33.40
CA GLY A 57 -24.69 2.59 -32.80
C GLY A 57 -24.94 1.08 -32.74
N SER A 58 -24.01 0.25 -33.22
CA SER A 58 -24.14 -1.21 -33.13
C SER A 58 -23.67 -1.74 -31.77
N SER A 59 -24.19 -2.91 -31.39
CA SER A 59 -23.69 -3.61 -30.21
C SER A 59 -22.41 -4.37 -30.52
N LEU A 60 -21.45 -4.41 -29.59
CA LEU A 60 -20.23 -5.19 -29.68
C LEU A 60 -20.49 -6.70 -29.82
N ILE A 61 -21.65 -7.20 -29.34
CA ILE A 61 -22.08 -8.60 -29.55
C ILE A 61 -22.82 -8.83 -30.88
N ALA A 62 -22.96 -7.80 -31.73
CA ALA A 62 -23.57 -7.97 -33.04
C ALA A 62 -22.65 -8.81 -33.96
N PRO A 63 -23.19 -9.64 -34.87
CA PRO A 63 -22.39 -10.52 -35.72
C PRO A 63 -21.30 -9.83 -36.54
N LYS A 64 -21.54 -8.57 -36.96
CA LYS A 64 -20.54 -7.80 -37.72
C LYS A 64 -19.27 -7.45 -36.90
N ASN A 65 -19.37 -7.47 -35.57
CA ASN A 65 -18.30 -7.12 -34.64
C ASN A 65 -17.64 -8.37 -34.04
N ASP A 66 -17.92 -9.58 -34.54
CA ASP A 66 -17.45 -10.85 -33.96
C ASP A 66 -15.92 -10.92 -33.84
N TYR A 67 -15.17 -10.48 -34.86
CA TYR A 67 -13.71 -10.43 -34.80
C TYR A 67 -13.18 -9.50 -33.70
N LEU A 68 -13.78 -8.31 -33.55
CA LEU A 68 -13.42 -7.38 -32.49
C LEU A 68 -13.75 -7.96 -31.10
N LEU A 69 -14.96 -8.51 -30.93
CA LEU A 69 -15.40 -9.13 -29.69
C LEU A 69 -14.45 -10.28 -29.28
N ARG A 70 -14.18 -11.20 -30.20
CA ARG A 70 -13.25 -12.33 -29.95
C ARG A 70 -11.85 -11.82 -29.62
N GLY A 71 -11.34 -10.84 -30.37
CA GLY A 71 -10.04 -10.22 -30.11
C GLY A 71 -9.93 -9.67 -28.69
N LEU A 72 -10.93 -8.92 -28.22
CA LEU A 72 -10.96 -8.38 -26.86
C LEU A 72 -11.11 -9.47 -25.78
N LYS A 73 -11.93 -10.49 -26.03
CA LYS A 73 -12.10 -11.63 -25.12
C LYS A 73 -10.81 -12.44 -24.96
N TYR A 74 -10.17 -12.80 -26.07
CA TYR A 74 -8.88 -13.53 -26.05
C TYR A 74 -7.75 -12.69 -25.48
N PHE A 75 -7.74 -11.38 -25.73
CA PHE A 75 -6.81 -10.47 -25.10
C PHE A 75 -6.92 -10.52 -23.57
N LEU A 76 -8.15 -10.51 -23.05
CA LEU A 76 -8.39 -10.51 -21.61
C LEU A 76 -8.02 -11.85 -20.95
N THR A 77 -8.37 -12.99 -21.54
CA THR A 77 -8.02 -14.32 -20.99
C THR A 77 -6.52 -14.63 -21.10
N SER A 78 -5.86 -14.17 -22.17
CA SER A 78 -4.43 -14.40 -22.36
C SER A 78 -3.55 -13.51 -21.49
N CYS A 79 -4.02 -12.32 -21.06
CA CYS A 79 -3.17 -11.36 -20.34
C CYS A 79 -2.64 -11.88 -18.99
N THR A 80 -3.34 -12.81 -18.32
CA THR A 80 -2.93 -13.37 -17.02
C THR A 80 -2.07 -14.62 -17.12
N ARG A 81 -1.83 -15.14 -18.33
CA ARG A 81 -1.05 -16.37 -18.56
C ARG A 81 0.44 -16.13 -18.34
N ASP A 82 1.14 -17.18 -17.93
CA ASP A 82 2.61 -17.20 -17.84
C ASP A 82 3.23 -17.87 -19.08
N ALA A 83 4.47 -17.50 -19.41
CA ALA A 83 5.21 -18.03 -20.56
C ALA A 83 5.58 -19.52 -20.40
N LEU A 84 5.48 -20.08 -19.19
CA LEU A 84 5.89 -21.44 -18.84
C LEU A 84 4.76 -22.50 -18.95
N GLY A 85 3.58 -22.12 -19.47
CA GLY A 85 2.55 -23.09 -19.92
C GLY A 85 1.21 -23.03 -19.19
N TYR A 86 0.22 -23.73 -19.77
CA TYR A 86 -1.20 -23.74 -19.42
C TYR A 86 -1.53 -24.33 -18.02
N LEU A 87 -0.68 -25.21 -17.49
CA LEU A 87 -1.00 -26.01 -16.30
C LEU A 87 -0.49 -25.44 -14.97
N ASN A 88 0.35 -24.40 -14.99
CA ASN A 88 0.97 -23.87 -13.78
C ASN A 88 0.93 -22.34 -13.76
N GLU A 89 -0.18 -21.79 -13.29
CA GLU A 89 -0.25 -20.38 -12.90
C GLU A 89 0.61 -20.14 -11.64
N THR A 90 1.91 -19.91 -11.82
CA THR A 90 2.84 -19.71 -10.69
C THR A 90 2.77 -18.31 -10.06
N ASN A 91 1.98 -17.41 -10.65
CA ASN A 91 1.79 -16.03 -10.18
C ASN A 91 0.72 -15.94 -9.10
N SER A 92 0.99 -15.19 -8.03
CA SER A 92 -0.01 -14.89 -7.00
C SER A 92 -1.27 -14.26 -7.60
N LEU A 93 -2.44 -14.59 -7.05
CA LEU A 93 -3.74 -14.06 -7.48
C LEU A 93 -3.78 -12.52 -7.55
N ALA A 94 -3.06 -11.84 -6.65
CA ALA A 94 -2.91 -10.39 -6.65
C ALA A 94 -2.21 -9.85 -7.91
N GLN A 95 -1.22 -10.58 -8.41
CA GLN A 95 -0.52 -10.23 -9.65
C GLN A 95 -1.41 -10.46 -10.88
N GLN A 96 -2.14 -11.58 -10.92
CA GLN A 96 -3.11 -11.83 -11.98
C GLN A 96 -4.18 -10.74 -12.02
N THR A 97 -4.75 -10.40 -10.87
CA THR A 97 -5.71 -9.30 -10.71
C THR A 97 -5.13 -7.98 -11.22
N LYS A 98 -3.84 -7.69 -10.96
CA LYS A 98 -3.19 -6.46 -11.43
C LYS A 98 -3.14 -6.41 -12.96
N VAL A 99 -2.72 -7.49 -13.62
CA VAL A 99 -2.59 -7.55 -15.07
C VAL A 99 -3.97 -7.53 -15.75
N PHE A 100 -4.93 -8.27 -15.21
CA PHE A 100 -6.33 -8.24 -15.65
C PHE A 100 -6.90 -6.80 -15.63
N ARG A 101 -6.67 -6.05 -14.55
CA ARG A 101 -7.11 -4.64 -14.47
C ARG A 101 -6.44 -3.77 -15.53
N CYS A 102 -5.14 -3.96 -15.79
CA CYS A 102 -4.44 -3.24 -16.85
C CYS A 102 -5.04 -3.54 -18.23
N ALA A 103 -5.38 -4.80 -18.52
CA ALA A 103 -6.04 -5.18 -19.76
C ALA A 103 -7.43 -4.55 -19.87
N CYS A 104 -8.26 -4.61 -18.81
CA CYS A 104 -9.57 -3.92 -18.79
C CYS A 104 -9.45 -2.42 -19.04
N HIS A 105 -8.45 -1.76 -18.46
CA HIS A 105 -8.19 -0.34 -18.69
C HIS A 105 -7.84 -0.02 -20.16
N ILE A 106 -7.03 -0.87 -20.80
CA ILE A 106 -6.70 -0.73 -22.22
C ILE A 106 -7.98 -0.91 -23.07
N ILE A 107 -8.79 -1.93 -22.77
CA ILE A 107 -10.07 -2.17 -23.45
C ILE A 107 -11.00 -0.96 -23.29
N ASP A 108 -11.17 -0.45 -22.07
CA ASP A 108 -12.03 0.70 -21.82
C ASP A 108 -11.51 1.97 -22.53
N TYR A 109 -10.19 2.19 -22.55
CA TYR A 109 -9.59 3.30 -23.28
C TYR A 109 -9.85 3.20 -24.79
N LEU A 110 -9.74 2.00 -25.37
CA LEU A 110 -10.08 1.73 -26.76
C LEU A 110 -11.56 2.04 -27.03
N LEU A 111 -12.47 1.53 -26.19
CA LEU A 111 -13.92 1.73 -26.34
C LEU A 111 -14.33 3.20 -26.20
N ILE A 112 -13.78 3.93 -25.22
CA ILE A 112 -14.00 5.37 -25.04
C ILE A 112 -13.60 6.15 -26.30
N ASN A 113 -12.54 5.70 -26.98
CA ASN A 113 -12.01 6.33 -28.18
C ASN A 113 -12.41 5.57 -29.46
N SER A 114 -13.47 4.75 -29.43
CA SER A 114 -13.87 3.87 -30.54
C SER A 114 -14.02 4.62 -31.86
N ARG A 115 -14.64 5.81 -31.83
CA ARG A 115 -14.81 6.67 -33.01
C ARG A 115 -13.48 7.15 -33.60
N ARG A 116 -12.50 7.45 -32.75
CA ARG A 116 -11.18 7.94 -33.18
C ARG A 116 -10.33 6.81 -33.79
N TYR A 117 -10.40 5.63 -33.20
CA TYR A 117 -9.68 4.44 -33.68
C TYR A 117 -10.46 3.63 -34.73
N GLN A 118 -11.70 4.02 -35.03
CA GLN A 118 -12.58 3.37 -36.00
C GLN A 118 -12.72 1.86 -35.75
N LEU A 119 -12.88 1.48 -34.47
CA LEU A 119 -12.90 0.07 -34.06
C LEU A 119 -14.06 -0.70 -34.69
N SER A 120 -15.20 -0.05 -34.90
CA SER A 120 -16.36 -0.64 -35.58
C SER A 120 -16.09 -0.98 -37.06
N LEU A 121 -15.12 -0.33 -37.69
CA LEU A 121 -14.79 -0.52 -39.11
C LEU A 121 -13.57 -1.42 -39.32
N TYR A 122 -12.49 -1.20 -38.56
CA TYR A 122 -11.19 -1.88 -38.75
C TYR A 122 -10.81 -2.84 -37.61
N GLY A 123 -11.61 -2.93 -36.55
CA GLY A 123 -11.30 -3.76 -35.39
C GLY A 123 -9.96 -3.40 -34.74
N LEU A 124 -9.29 -4.40 -34.18
CA LEU A 124 -7.96 -4.24 -33.57
C LEU A 124 -6.82 -4.18 -34.61
N GLU A 125 -7.04 -4.70 -35.81
CA GLU A 125 -6.05 -4.73 -36.90
C GLU A 125 -5.74 -3.32 -37.42
N GLY A 126 -6.71 -2.41 -37.39
CA GLY A 126 -6.53 -1.01 -37.78
C GLY A 126 -5.65 -0.17 -36.83
N LEU A 127 -5.24 -0.71 -35.68
CA LEU A 127 -4.40 0.02 -34.72
C LEU A 127 -2.96 0.12 -35.21
N THR A 128 -2.49 1.34 -35.43
CA THR A 128 -1.11 1.64 -35.83
C THR A 128 -0.16 1.75 -34.63
N GLY A 129 1.16 1.69 -34.86
CA GLY A 129 2.15 1.91 -33.80
C GLY A 129 1.97 3.27 -33.11
N GLY A 130 1.65 4.30 -33.88
CA GLY A 130 1.28 5.62 -33.35
C GLY A 130 0.06 5.59 -32.41
N ASN A 131 -0.97 4.79 -32.72
CA ASN A 131 -2.12 4.62 -31.82
C ASN A 131 -1.74 3.90 -30.52
N LEU A 132 -0.92 2.85 -30.60
CA LEU A 132 -0.46 2.11 -29.43
C LEU A 132 0.43 2.97 -28.52
N ILE A 133 1.32 3.78 -29.10
CA ILE A 133 2.14 4.76 -28.39
C ILE A 133 1.26 5.83 -27.72
N GLU A 134 0.24 6.32 -28.42
CA GLU A 134 -0.72 7.28 -27.87
C GLU A 134 -1.43 6.72 -26.64
N ILE A 135 -1.87 5.45 -26.67
CA ILE A 135 -2.50 4.77 -25.53
C ILE A 135 -1.53 4.72 -24.33
N LEU A 136 -0.29 4.29 -24.55
CA LEU A 136 0.72 4.22 -23.48
C LEU A 136 1.05 5.61 -22.93
N GLY A 137 1.20 6.61 -23.80
CA GLY A 137 1.41 8.00 -23.43
C GLY A 137 0.28 8.54 -22.56
N ALA A 138 -0.97 8.38 -23.01
CA ALA A 138 -2.16 8.83 -22.28
C ALA A 138 -2.28 8.15 -20.91
N ILE A 139 -2.17 6.82 -20.84
CA ILE A 139 -2.23 6.06 -19.58
C ILE A 139 -1.14 6.52 -18.60
N SER A 140 0.06 6.81 -19.10
CA SER A 140 1.22 7.19 -18.27
C SER A 140 1.22 8.65 -17.79
N SER A 141 0.36 9.50 -18.35
CA SER A 141 0.34 10.96 -18.11
C SER A 141 0.14 11.36 -16.64
N THR A 142 -0.60 10.55 -15.87
CA THR A 142 -0.82 10.72 -14.43
C THR A 142 -0.85 9.34 -13.75
N PRO A 143 -0.42 9.22 -12.49
CA PRO A 143 -0.56 7.96 -11.75
C PRO A 143 -2.02 7.57 -11.48
N GLU A 144 -2.97 8.49 -11.59
CA GLU A 144 -4.38 8.22 -11.31
C GLU A 144 -5.10 7.68 -12.55
N SER A 145 -5.39 6.37 -12.56
CA SER A 145 -6.08 5.72 -13.68
C SER A 145 -7.48 6.30 -13.94
N SER A 146 -8.16 6.81 -12.91
CA SER A 146 -9.43 7.54 -13.07
C SER A 146 -9.29 8.78 -13.95
N GLU A 147 -8.14 9.46 -13.89
CA GLU A 147 -7.89 10.65 -14.69
C GLU A 147 -7.25 10.28 -16.04
N SER A 148 -6.19 9.46 -16.08
CA SER A 148 -5.48 9.16 -17.33
C SER A 148 -6.31 8.38 -18.35
N ILE A 149 -7.19 7.48 -17.91
CA ILE A 149 -8.00 6.65 -18.80
C ILE A 149 -9.40 7.25 -18.99
N TYR A 150 -10.02 7.72 -17.90
CA TYR A 150 -11.44 8.08 -17.91
C TYR A 150 -11.68 9.59 -17.90
N ASN A 151 -10.65 10.43 -17.71
CA ASN A 151 -10.80 11.88 -17.58
C ASN A 151 -11.90 12.26 -16.58
N TRP A 152 -11.88 11.59 -15.41
CA TRP A 152 -12.97 11.56 -14.45
C TRP A 152 -13.40 12.95 -13.96
N SER A 153 -12.45 13.79 -13.54
CA SER A 153 -12.77 15.10 -12.99
C SER A 153 -13.51 15.98 -14.00
N ASN A 154 -13.05 16.02 -15.26
CA ASN A 154 -13.68 16.84 -16.30
C ASN A 154 -15.05 16.30 -16.71
N ARG A 155 -15.18 14.98 -16.96
CA ARG A 155 -16.48 14.38 -17.32
C ARG A 155 -17.50 14.48 -16.18
N LEU A 156 -17.06 14.33 -14.93
CA LEU A 156 -17.93 14.52 -13.76
C LEU A 156 -18.39 15.98 -13.64
N ARG A 157 -17.50 16.95 -13.85
CA ARG A 157 -17.86 18.37 -13.87
C ARG A 157 -18.94 18.66 -14.92
N GLU A 158 -18.72 18.23 -16.15
CA GLU A 158 -19.66 18.41 -17.25
C GLU A 158 -21.01 17.74 -16.98
N TYR A 159 -20.99 16.51 -16.46
CA TYR A 159 -22.20 15.80 -16.06
C TYR A 159 -22.95 16.54 -14.95
N CYS A 160 -22.25 16.99 -13.90
CA CYS A 160 -22.86 17.73 -12.79
C CYS A 160 -23.51 19.04 -13.24
N LEU A 161 -22.86 19.82 -14.09
CA LEU A 161 -23.42 21.07 -14.62
C LEU A 161 -24.63 20.78 -15.52
N THR A 162 -24.52 19.82 -16.43
CA THR A 162 -25.63 19.37 -17.29
C THR A 162 -26.81 18.88 -16.46
N LEU A 163 -26.56 18.14 -15.38
CA LEU A 163 -27.59 17.64 -14.48
C LEU A 163 -28.32 18.79 -13.78
N VAL A 164 -27.61 19.82 -13.33
CA VAL A 164 -28.25 21.02 -12.76
C VAL A 164 -29.13 21.71 -13.79
N ASP A 165 -28.63 21.90 -15.02
CA ASP A 165 -29.36 22.59 -16.08
C ASP A 165 -30.61 21.82 -16.54
N GLN A 166 -30.61 20.49 -16.41
CA GLN A 166 -31.76 19.61 -16.70
C GLN A 166 -32.73 19.45 -15.50
N THR A 167 -32.34 19.87 -14.30
CA THR A 167 -33.17 19.70 -13.09
C THR A 167 -34.04 20.94 -12.85
N ASP A 168 -35.28 20.74 -12.40
CA ASP A 168 -36.19 21.83 -12.08
C ASP A 168 -35.63 22.77 -10.99
N LYS A 169 -35.60 24.07 -11.28
CA LYS A 169 -35.04 25.11 -10.39
C LYS A 169 -35.82 25.26 -9.08
N ASN A 170 -37.13 25.03 -9.11
CA ASN A 170 -37.96 25.08 -7.91
C ASN A 170 -37.63 23.89 -6.98
N ALA A 171 -37.53 22.68 -7.54
CA ALA A 171 -37.13 21.49 -6.80
C ALA A 171 -35.73 21.62 -6.17
N LEU A 172 -34.77 22.23 -6.86
CA LEU A 172 -33.44 22.53 -6.31
C LEU A 172 -33.53 23.47 -5.10
N SER A 173 -34.24 24.58 -5.26
CA SER A 173 -34.42 25.59 -4.22
C SER A 173 -35.13 25.02 -2.99
N GLU A 174 -36.16 24.20 -3.18
CA GLU A 174 -36.85 23.50 -2.08
C GLU A 174 -35.93 22.52 -1.37
N THR A 175 -35.12 21.75 -2.10
CA THR A 175 -34.18 20.78 -1.53
C THR A 175 -33.14 21.49 -0.65
N ILE A 176 -32.60 22.61 -1.13
CA ILE A 176 -31.65 23.43 -0.37
C ILE A 176 -32.32 24.00 0.89
N LYS A 177 -33.56 24.48 0.81
CA LYS A 177 -34.31 24.97 1.99
C LYS A 177 -34.59 23.87 3.01
N ARG A 178 -34.98 22.68 2.55
CA ARG A 178 -35.26 21.51 3.42
C ARG A 178 -33.99 20.96 4.06
N ASN A 179 -32.85 21.07 3.38
CA ASN A 179 -31.56 20.64 3.89
C ASN A 179 -30.48 21.73 3.73
N PRO A 180 -30.47 22.75 4.63
CA PRO A 180 -29.56 23.88 4.55
C PRO A 180 -28.06 23.50 4.55
N LYS A 181 -27.73 22.30 5.03
CA LYS A 181 -26.34 21.80 5.08
C LYS A 181 -25.76 21.48 3.71
N ILE A 182 -26.61 21.28 2.70
CA ILE A 182 -26.17 21.16 1.30
C ILE A 182 -25.37 22.39 0.88
N SER A 183 -25.72 23.57 1.39
CA SER A 183 -25.06 24.83 1.08
C SER A 183 -23.80 25.10 1.89
N VAL A 184 -23.49 24.30 2.91
CA VAL A 184 -22.31 24.52 3.77
C VAL A 184 -21.07 23.96 3.06
N ILE A 185 -20.15 24.84 2.71
CA ILE A 185 -18.83 24.49 2.16
C ILE A 185 -17.79 24.78 3.24
N THR A 186 -17.03 23.77 3.66
CA THR A 186 -15.99 23.96 4.69
C THR A 186 -14.69 24.46 4.08
N LYS A 187 -13.80 25.07 4.89
CA LYS A 187 -12.49 25.55 4.41
C LYS A 187 -11.65 24.42 3.81
N GLU A 188 -11.69 23.23 4.43
CA GLU A 188 -10.98 22.05 3.95
C GLU A 188 -11.51 21.58 2.59
N GLN A 189 -12.81 21.77 2.31
CA GLN A 189 -13.37 21.45 1.00
C GLN A 189 -12.90 22.42 -0.08
N LEU A 190 -12.73 23.70 0.27
CA LEU A 190 -12.20 24.72 -0.64
C LEU A 190 -10.71 24.50 -0.94
N GLU A 191 -9.92 24.21 0.10
CA GLU A 191 -8.49 23.93 -0.04
C GLU A 191 -8.21 22.66 -0.85
N ALA A 192 -9.11 21.67 -0.80
CA ALA A 192 -8.98 20.41 -1.51
C ALA A 192 -9.79 20.33 -2.82
N ASP A 193 -10.36 21.44 -3.31
CA ASP A 193 -11.18 21.41 -4.53
C ASP A 193 -10.31 21.25 -5.79
N THR A 194 -10.50 20.12 -6.47
CA THR A 194 -9.88 19.80 -7.75
C THR A 194 -10.90 19.65 -8.89
N LEU A 195 -12.20 19.76 -8.60
CA LEU A 195 -13.26 19.50 -9.57
C LEU A 195 -13.53 20.71 -10.49
N GLY A 196 -13.26 21.93 -9.99
CA GLY A 196 -13.35 23.16 -10.77
C GLY A 196 -14.79 23.58 -11.11
N ILE A 197 -15.77 23.23 -10.26
CA ILE A 197 -17.12 23.79 -10.35
C ILE A 197 -17.15 25.12 -9.59
N PRO A 198 -17.75 26.19 -10.13
CA PRO A 198 -17.91 27.47 -9.42
C PRO A 198 -18.58 27.28 -8.05
N GLN A 199 -18.02 27.91 -7.01
CA GLN A 199 -18.43 27.70 -5.62
C GLN A 199 -19.90 28.02 -5.36
N ASP A 200 -20.44 29.02 -6.05
CA ASP A 200 -21.84 29.43 -6.04
C ASP A 200 -22.79 28.37 -6.62
N ARG A 201 -22.31 27.53 -7.54
CA ARG A 201 -23.08 26.43 -8.15
C ARG A 201 -23.03 25.13 -7.34
N ILE A 202 -22.10 24.98 -6.40
CA ILE A 202 -21.94 23.75 -5.59
C ILE A 202 -23.23 23.35 -4.85
N PRO A 203 -23.98 24.26 -4.19
CA PRO A 203 -25.24 23.90 -3.53
C PRO A 203 -26.27 23.32 -4.49
N GLU A 204 -26.38 23.88 -5.70
CA GLU A 204 -27.29 23.38 -6.74
C GLU A 204 -26.88 22.01 -7.24
N VAL A 205 -25.58 21.78 -7.49
CA VAL A 205 -25.03 20.49 -7.91
C VAL A 205 -25.31 19.41 -6.85
N ARG A 206 -25.02 19.71 -5.58
CA ARG A 206 -25.30 18.81 -4.46
C ARG A 206 -26.80 18.52 -4.34
N ALA A 207 -27.66 19.52 -4.55
CA ALA A 207 -29.11 19.31 -4.55
C ALA A 207 -29.59 18.45 -5.73
N ALA A 208 -29.05 18.65 -6.94
CA ALA A 208 -29.41 17.87 -8.12
C ALA A 208 -29.01 16.39 -7.96
N LEU A 209 -27.80 16.13 -7.47
CA LEU A 209 -27.32 14.78 -7.13
C LEU A 209 -28.16 14.14 -6.00
N TYR A 210 -28.66 14.94 -5.05
CA TYR A 210 -29.57 14.47 -4.01
C TYR A 210 -30.93 14.05 -4.58
N LEU A 211 -31.51 14.85 -5.47
CA LEU A 211 -32.78 14.53 -6.14
C LEU A 211 -32.69 13.27 -7.02
N LYS A 212 -31.52 12.99 -7.59
CA LYS A 212 -31.24 11.74 -8.32
C LYS A 212 -30.99 10.52 -7.40
N ASN A 213 -31.06 10.68 -6.08
CA ASN A 213 -30.75 9.65 -5.08
C ASN A 213 -29.32 9.09 -5.18
N TYR A 214 -28.36 9.89 -5.62
CA TYR A 214 -26.96 9.43 -5.73
C TYR A 214 -26.20 9.52 -4.41
N TYR A 215 -26.74 10.17 -3.38
CA TYR A 215 -26.10 10.24 -2.07
C TYR A 215 -26.39 9.03 -1.18
N TYR A 216 -25.33 8.47 -0.61
CA TYR A 216 -25.43 7.49 0.48
C TYR A 216 -24.84 8.06 1.76
N SER A 217 -25.28 7.53 2.90
CA SER A 217 -24.78 7.96 4.21
C SER A 217 -23.51 7.19 4.56
N ASN A 218 -22.43 7.93 4.80
CA ASN A 218 -21.18 7.40 5.32
C ASN A 218 -21.03 7.81 6.79
N LYS A 219 -20.88 6.81 7.67
CA LYS A 219 -20.78 6.99 9.13
C LYS A 219 -19.65 7.92 9.57
N THR A 220 -18.58 8.08 8.78
CA THR A 220 -17.42 8.93 9.14
C THR A 220 -17.36 10.24 8.38
N ALA A 221 -18.07 10.36 7.25
CA ALA A 221 -17.87 11.47 6.33
C ALA A 221 -19.16 12.07 5.74
N GLY A 222 -20.28 11.91 6.45
CA GLY A 222 -21.57 12.46 6.06
C GLY A 222 -22.13 11.84 4.79
N ARG A 223 -22.85 12.65 4.02
CA ARG A 223 -23.44 12.24 2.74
C ARG A 223 -22.39 12.37 1.65
N LYS A 224 -22.14 11.26 0.95
CA LYS A 224 -21.23 11.18 -0.20
C LYS A 224 -21.97 10.75 -1.46
N PRO A 225 -21.65 11.32 -2.63
CA PRO A 225 -22.19 10.82 -3.88
C PRO A 225 -21.59 9.45 -4.21
N SER A 226 -22.42 8.54 -4.72
CA SER A 226 -22.00 7.22 -5.19
C SER A 226 -21.24 7.35 -6.50
N THR A 227 -19.91 7.21 -6.43
CA THR A 227 -19.07 7.26 -7.64
C THR A 227 -19.28 6.05 -8.55
N LEU A 228 -19.87 4.96 -8.03
CA LEU A 228 -20.30 3.81 -8.84
C LEU A 228 -21.50 4.18 -9.71
N LEU A 229 -22.58 4.72 -9.13
CA LEU A 229 -23.76 5.14 -9.91
C LEU A 229 -23.40 6.21 -10.93
N LEU A 230 -22.59 7.19 -10.53
CA LEU A 230 -22.08 8.20 -11.46
C LEU A 230 -21.23 7.59 -12.59
N SER A 231 -20.43 6.55 -12.29
CA SER A 231 -19.65 5.87 -13.32
C SER A 231 -20.51 5.12 -14.33
N GLN A 232 -21.63 4.55 -13.90
CA GLN A 232 -22.58 3.86 -14.78
C GLN A 232 -23.24 4.82 -15.77
N GLU A 233 -23.52 6.04 -15.34
CA GLU A 233 -24.12 7.09 -16.18
C GLU A 233 -23.12 7.76 -17.12
N ILE A 234 -21.89 8.01 -16.65
CA ILE A 234 -20.88 8.77 -17.39
C ILE A 234 -20.11 7.90 -18.39
N TYR A 235 -20.05 6.58 -18.18
CA TYR A 235 -19.26 5.65 -19.00
C TYR A 235 -20.02 4.42 -19.51
N PRO A 236 -21.25 4.56 -20.05
CA PRO A 236 -22.02 3.42 -20.56
C PRO A 236 -21.26 2.63 -21.65
N GLU A 237 -20.34 3.28 -22.38
CA GLU A 237 -19.51 2.72 -23.43
C GLU A 237 -18.35 1.84 -22.93
N THR A 238 -18.13 1.74 -21.61
CA THR A 238 -17.02 0.95 -21.05
C THR A 238 -17.44 -0.47 -20.68
N LEU A 239 -16.49 -1.40 -20.73
CA LEU A 239 -16.65 -2.78 -20.28
C LEU A 239 -16.55 -2.87 -18.76
N TRP A 240 -15.50 -2.27 -18.19
CA TRP A 240 -15.14 -2.45 -16.79
C TRP A 240 -15.33 -1.18 -15.95
N GLY A 241 -14.95 -0.02 -16.50
CA GLY A 241 -14.89 1.28 -15.83
C GLY A 241 -16.22 1.79 -15.29
N LYS A 242 -17.35 1.47 -15.94
CA LYS A 242 -18.70 1.79 -15.47
C LYS A 242 -19.03 1.14 -14.12
N ASN A 243 -18.45 -0.02 -13.84
CA ASN A 243 -18.68 -0.77 -12.61
C ASN A 243 -17.55 -0.58 -11.58
N GLN A 244 -16.66 0.40 -11.77
CA GLN A 244 -15.59 0.72 -10.82
C GLN A 244 -15.87 2.00 -10.04
N TYR A 245 -15.52 1.99 -8.76
CA TYR A 245 -15.48 3.19 -7.94
C TYR A 245 -14.35 4.12 -8.40
N LYS A 246 -14.65 5.41 -8.53
CA LYS A 246 -13.69 6.47 -8.80
C LYS A 246 -13.51 7.37 -7.57
N SER A 247 -12.50 8.25 -7.61
CA SER A 247 -12.21 9.19 -6.52
C SER A 247 -13.42 10.09 -6.23
N THR A 248 -13.71 10.30 -4.94
CA THR A 248 -14.78 11.21 -4.51
C THR A 248 -14.19 12.59 -4.28
N HIS A 249 -14.71 13.61 -4.94
CA HIS A 249 -14.31 14.99 -4.68
C HIS A 249 -14.98 15.49 -3.38
N PRO A 250 -14.20 15.94 -2.37
CA PRO A 250 -14.74 16.41 -1.09
C PRO A 250 -15.74 17.55 -1.24
N ILE A 251 -15.58 18.40 -2.27
CA ILE A 251 -16.48 19.52 -2.56
C ILE A 251 -17.94 19.07 -2.84
N LEU A 252 -18.15 17.82 -3.27
CA LEU A 252 -19.49 17.26 -3.48
C LEU A 252 -20.07 16.60 -2.23
N CYS A 253 -19.29 16.41 -1.16
CA CYS A 253 -19.77 15.82 0.08
C CYS A 253 -20.42 16.88 0.98
N TYR A 254 -21.36 16.48 1.83
CA TYR A 254 -21.87 17.36 2.88
C TYR A 254 -22.19 16.57 4.14
N ASN A 255 -21.94 17.15 5.31
CA ASN A 255 -22.11 16.46 6.59
C ASN A 255 -23.35 16.92 7.33
N GLU A 256 -24.01 15.97 7.99
CA GLU A 256 -25.05 16.28 8.99
C GLU A 256 -24.46 16.58 10.38
N ALA A 257 -23.18 16.26 10.62
CA ALA A 257 -22.43 16.56 11.85
C ALA A 257 -20.94 16.82 11.53
N THR A 258 -20.41 17.94 11.99
CA THR A 258 -19.09 18.49 11.70
C THR A 258 -17.97 17.68 12.37
N SER A 259 -17.29 16.75 11.68
CA SER A 259 -16.02 16.13 12.12
C SER A 259 -15.41 15.22 11.03
N LEU A 260 -14.59 15.75 10.11
CA LEU A 260 -13.94 14.96 9.05
C LEU A 260 -12.45 14.68 9.29
N PHE A 261 -11.86 15.23 10.35
CA PHE A 261 -10.41 15.14 10.55
C PHE A 261 -9.99 13.79 11.14
N GLU A 262 -8.87 13.28 10.64
CA GLU A 262 -8.20 12.08 11.16
C GLU A 262 -6.92 12.40 11.94
N LYS A 263 -6.27 13.54 11.65
CA LYS A 263 -4.98 13.98 12.21
C LYS A 263 -5.01 15.44 12.64
N GLU A 264 -4.13 15.82 13.55
CA GLU A 264 -4.00 17.21 14.00
C GLU A 264 -3.37 18.10 12.93
N TYR A 265 -2.29 17.65 12.31
CA TYR A 265 -1.56 18.41 11.28
C TYR A 265 -1.49 17.62 9.96
N PRO A 266 -1.23 18.30 8.82
CA PRO A 266 -0.81 17.63 7.60
C PRO A 266 0.43 16.77 7.85
N ALA A 267 0.56 15.68 7.09
CA ALA A 267 1.67 14.75 7.26
C ALA A 267 2.87 15.16 6.40
N ALA A 268 4.05 15.22 7.03
CA ALA A 268 5.29 15.44 6.30
C ALA A 268 5.47 14.35 5.23
N PRO A 269 5.94 14.71 4.03
CA PRO A 269 6.05 13.78 2.91
C PRO A 269 7.04 12.66 3.22
N VAL A 270 6.63 11.42 2.96
CA VAL A 270 7.44 10.20 3.17
C VAL A 270 8.30 9.88 1.94
N THR A 271 7.99 10.47 0.80
CA THR A 271 8.72 10.36 -0.47
C THR A 271 9.15 11.73 -0.96
N SER A 272 10.15 11.80 -1.84
CA SER A 272 10.70 13.08 -2.37
C SER A 272 9.72 14.00 -3.10
N GLY A 273 8.46 13.60 -3.31
CA GLY A 273 7.38 14.43 -3.84
C GLY A 273 6.18 13.56 -4.22
N PRO A 274 5.01 14.16 -4.51
CA PRO A 274 3.96 13.49 -5.26
C PRO A 274 4.49 13.16 -6.65
N ALA A 275 4.23 11.95 -7.14
CA ALA A 275 4.56 11.63 -8.53
C ALA A 275 3.49 12.30 -9.40
N GLU A 276 3.86 13.34 -10.14
CA GLU A 276 2.95 13.97 -11.12
C GLU A 276 2.70 13.05 -12.32
N ILE A 277 3.59 12.06 -12.52
CA ILE A 277 3.62 11.16 -13.67
C ILE A 277 3.66 9.69 -13.17
N MET A 278 3.23 8.74 -14.00
CA MET A 278 3.19 7.32 -13.64
C MET A 278 4.58 6.73 -13.29
N ARG A 279 4.59 5.76 -12.36
CA ARG A 279 5.78 4.99 -11.96
C ARG A 279 6.15 3.91 -12.97
N ASP A 280 7.46 3.67 -13.14
CA ASP A 280 8.06 2.68 -14.04
C ASP A 280 7.40 1.29 -13.95
N ASN A 281 7.31 0.72 -12.74
CA ASN A 281 6.75 -0.63 -12.55
C ASN A 281 5.27 -0.76 -12.98
N THR A 282 4.50 0.32 -12.86
CA THR A 282 3.11 0.36 -13.31
C THR A 282 3.06 0.50 -14.82
N TYR A 283 3.86 1.41 -15.38
CA TYR A 283 3.99 1.60 -16.82
C TYR A 283 4.40 0.30 -17.53
N PHE A 284 5.44 -0.39 -17.06
CA PHE A 284 5.88 -1.67 -17.64
C PHE A 284 4.81 -2.77 -17.57
N THR A 285 3.90 -2.70 -16.59
CA THR A 285 2.75 -3.63 -16.53
C THR A 285 1.76 -3.32 -17.65
N TYR A 286 1.46 -2.04 -17.90
CA TYR A 286 0.62 -1.63 -19.03
C TYR A 286 1.27 -1.92 -20.38
N ARG A 287 2.57 -1.62 -20.54
CA ARG A 287 3.30 -1.90 -21.78
C ARG A 287 3.28 -3.39 -22.11
N ARG A 288 3.59 -4.24 -21.13
CA ARG A 288 3.48 -5.69 -21.28
C ARG A 288 2.05 -6.13 -21.60
N ALA A 289 1.06 -5.58 -20.91
CA ALA A 289 -0.33 -5.90 -21.18
C ALA A 289 -0.72 -5.50 -22.61
N LEU A 290 -0.32 -4.33 -23.12
CA LEU A 290 -0.63 -3.90 -24.48
C LEU A 290 0.10 -4.76 -25.52
N TYR A 291 1.37 -5.10 -25.28
CA TYR A 291 2.15 -5.97 -26.16
C TYR A 291 1.52 -7.36 -26.31
N ASN A 292 0.82 -7.86 -25.28
CA ASN A 292 0.11 -9.13 -25.32
C ASN A 292 -1.04 -9.18 -26.34
N LEU A 293 -1.44 -8.05 -26.97
CA LEU A 293 -2.30 -8.10 -28.16
C LEU A 293 -1.69 -8.95 -29.29
N GLY A 294 -0.36 -9.09 -29.33
CA GLY A 294 0.33 -9.94 -30.30
C GLY A 294 0.00 -11.44 -30.20
N ILE A 295 -0.51 -11.91 -29.06
CA ILE A 295 -0.94 -13.31 -28.87
C ILE A 295 -2.05 -13.69 -29.86
N LEU A 296 -2.85 -12.72 -30.32
CA LEU A 296 -3.92 -12.93 -31.29
C LEU A 296 -3.39 -13.44 -32.64
N HIS A 297 -2.14 -13.12 -33.01
CA HIS A 297 -1.49 -13.64 -34.22
C HIS A 297 -1.29 -15.16 -34.17
N GLU A 298 -1.05 -15.72 -32.99
CA GLU A 298 -0.86 -17.18 -32.82
C GLU A 298 -2.12 -17.98 -33.12
N ILE A 299 -3.30 -17.36 -32.99
CA ILE A 299 -4.61 -17.98 -33.18
C ILE A 299 -5.35 -17.48 -34.43
N GLY A 300 -4.69 -16.65 -35.24
CA GLY A 300 -5.24 -16.14 -36.50
C GLY A 300 -6.40 -15.15 -36.33
N ILE A 301 -6.46 -14.42 -35.21
CA ILE A 301 -7.45 -13.35 -35.00
C ILE A 301 -6.85 -12.00 -35.41
N PRO A 302 -7.60 -11.14 -36.14
CA PRO A 302 -7.13 -9.82 -36.54
C PRO A 302 -6.61 -8.99 -35.36
N ALA A 303 -5.38 -8.49 -35.48
CA ALA A 303 -4.65 -7.82 -34.41
C ALA A 303 -3.70 -6.76 -35.00
N PRO A 304 -3.19 -5.81 -34.18
CA PRO A 304 -2.25 -4.81 -34.67
C PRO A 304 -1.03 -5.46 -35.31
N ALA A 305 -0.48 -4.85 -36.36
CA ALA A 305 0.70 -5.34 -37.06
C ALA A 305 1.87 -5.59 -36.07
N ILE A 306 2.69 -6.60 -36.34
CA ILE A 306 3.82 -6.98 -35.46
C ILE A 306 4.79 -5.79 -35.32
N GLU A 307 5.02 -5.05 -36.39
CA GLU A 307 5.87 -3.85 -36.41
C GLU A 307 5.32 -2.77 -35.48
N ALA A 308 4.00 -2.57 -35.46
CA ALA A 308 3.34 -1.61 -34.57
C ALA A 308 3.48 -2.00 -33.09
N LEU A 309 3.38 -3.30 -32.78
CA LEU A 309 3.57 -3.82 -31.41
C LEU A 309 5.03 -3.64 -30.94
N ILE A 310 6.00 -3.91 -31.82
CA ILE A 310 7.43 -3.71 -31.53
C ILE A 310 7.74 -2.22 -31.31
N GLU A 311 7.16 -1.35 -32.14
CA GLU A 311 7.30 0.10 -32.00
C GLU A 311 6.78 0.57 -30.63
N ALA A 312 5.60 0.12 -30.23
CA ALA A 312 5.00 0.45 -28.93
C ALA A 312 5.78 -0.12 -27.74
N ASP A 313 6.36 -1.32 -27.82
CA ASP A 313 7.16 -1.88 -26.72
C ASP A 313 8.48 -1.12 -26.51
N ARG A 314 9.03 -0.52 -27.57
CA ARG A 314 10.22 0.34 -27.47
C ARG A 314 9.93 1.72 -26.92
N PHE A 315 8.67 2.15 -26.90
CA PHE A 315 8.30 3.47 -26.40
C PHE A 315 8.53 3.59 -24.90
N MET A 316 9.19 4.70 -24.52
CA MET A 316 9.44 5.10 -23.14
C MET A 316 9.00 6.56 -22.96
N PRO A 317 7.86 6.82 -22.28
CA PRO A 317 7.48 8.17 -21.94
C PRO A 317 8.38 8.73 -20.84
N GLN A 318 8.27 10.02 -20.56
CA GLN A 318 8.77 10.55 -19.30
C GLN A 318 8.00 9.86 -18.18
N ILE A 319 8.73 9.16 -17.31
CA ILE A 319 8.16 8.41 -16.17
C ILE A 319 8.85 8.85 -14.90
N SER A 320 8.10 8.86 -13.80
CA SER A 320 8.69 9.18 -12.51
C SER A 320 9.58 8.02 -12.09
N SER A 321 10.88 8.28 -11.94
CA SER A 321 11.74 7.32 -11.24
C SER A 321 11.21 7.08 -9.83
N THR A 322 11.52 5.92 -9.25
CA THR A 322 11.10 5.61 -7.88
C THR A 322 11.67 6.67 -6.93
N GLY A 323 10.82 7.62 -6.49
CA GLY A 323 11.23 8.70 -5.61
C GLY A 323 11.88 8.16 -4.34
N ARG A 324 12.98 8.76 -3.91
CA ARG A 324 13.68 8.34 -2.69
C ARG A 324 12.73 8.47 -1.50
N PHE A 325 12.65 7.43 -0.67
CA PHE A 325 11.92 7.58 0.60
C PHE A 325 12.74 8.47 1.52
N ARG A 326 12.08 9.42 2.19
CA ARG A 326 12.73 10.28 3.17
C ARG A 326 12.92 9.51 4.46
N SER A 327 14.17 9.44 4.92
CA SER A 327 14.51 8.91 6.24
C SER A 327 13.98 9.86 7.33
N LEU A 328 13.64 9.29 8.49
CA LEU A 328 13.25 10.09 9.66
C LEU A 328 14.51 10.57 10.38
N PRO A 329 14.52 11.79 10.97
CA PRO A 329 15.58 12.20 11.87
C PRO A 329 15.70 11.21 13.04
N SER A 330 16.92 10.74 13.31
CA SER A 330 17.19 9.70 14.31
C SER A 330 16.75 10.12 15.72
N GLU A 331 16.98 11.39 16.07
CA GLU A 331 16.54 11.99 17.33
C GLU A 331 15.04 11.80 17.56
N TYR A 332 14.21 11.99 16.53
CA TYR A 332 12.77 11.89 16.65
C TYR A 332 12.34 10.44 16.89
N VAL A 333 13.02 9.48 16.26
CA VAL A 333 12.77 8.05 16.45
C VAL A 333 13.18 7.62 17.85
N PHE A 334 14.38 7.98 18.32
CA PHE A 334 14.85 7.62 19.66
C PHE A 334 14.01 8.24 20.77
N LYS A 335 13.66 9.54 20.65
CA LYS A 335 12.76 10.20 21.59
C LYS A 335 11.41 9.49 21.62
N SER A 336 10.83 9.18 20.47
CA SER A 336 9.55 8.50 20.40
C SER A 336 9.59 7.07 20.94
N LEU A 337 10.69 6.34 20.72
CA LEU A 337 10.91 5.02 21.29
C LEU A 337 10.91 5.08 22.83
N ARG A 338 11.62 6.06 23.41
CA ARG A 338 11.59 6.32 24.85
C ARG A 338 10.17 6.59 25.35
N HIS A 339 9.44 7.50 24.71
CA HIS A 339 8.07 7.82 25.08
C HIS A 339 7.16 6.58 25.04
N ALA A 340 7.31 5.70 24.04
CA ALA A 340 6.55 4.46 23.95
C ALA A 340 6.85 3.47 25.08
N ILE A 341 8.13 3.34 25.45
CA ILE A 341 8.59 2.48 26.55
C ILE A 341 8.13 3.04 27.90
N ASP A 342 8.36 4.32 28.16
CA ASP A 342 7.95 4.99 29.41
C ASP A 342 6.43 4.86 29.61
N PHE A 343 5.64 5.15 28.56
CA PHE A 343 4.18 5.01 28.60
C PHE A 343 3.72 3.56 28.84
N HIS A 344 4.45 2.58 28.31
CA HIS A 344 4.16 1.18 28.58
C HIS A 344 4.40 0.80 30.04
N LEU A 345 5.54 1.21 30.60
CA LEU A 345 5.92 0.91 31.98
C LEU A 345 4.97 1.59 32.98
N ASP A 346 4.58 2.83 32.70
CA ASP A 346 3.72 3.61 33.60
C ASP A 346 2.24 3.22 33.51
N TYR A 347 1.72 3.00 32.29
CA TYR A 347 0.29 2.93 32.04
C TYR A 347 -0.18 1.70 31.26
N GLY A 348 0.70 0.93 30.63
CA GLY A 348 0.33 -0.16 29.72
C GLY A 348 -0.61 -1.19 30.33
N ASP A 349 -0.26 -1.78 31.48
CA ASP A 349 -1.10 -2.78 32.16
C ASP A 349 -2.36 -2.15 32.80
N LEU A 350 -2.30 -0.87 33.20
CA LEU A 350 -3.46 -0.15 33.72
C LEU A 350 -4.54 0.04 32.64
N LEU A 351 -4.14 0.46 31.44
CA LEU A 351 -5.04 0.70 30.31
C LEU A 351 -5.74 -0.60 29.86
N THR A 352 -4.98 -1.68 29.68
CA THR A 352 -5.54 -2.97 29.25
C THR A 352 -6.50 -3.56 30.28
N LYS A 353 -6.16 -3.46 31.58
CA LYS A 353 -7.04 -3.89 32.68
C LYS A 353 -8.30 -3.03 32.78
N ALA A 354 -8.18 -1.72 32.65
CA ALA A 354 -9.33 -0.81 32.67
C ALA A 354 -10.33 -1.14 31.57
N PHE A 355 -9.85 -1.36 30.35
CA PHE A 355 -10.71 -1.80 29.26
C PHE A 355 -11.35 -3.17 29.53
N CYS A 356 -10.60 -4.14 30.07
CA CYS A 356 -11.16 -5.45 30.44
C CYS A 356 -12.28 -5.34 31.49
N ARG A 357 -12.16 -4.45 32.47
CA ARG A 357 -13.21 -4.20 33.48
C ARG A 357 -14.47 -3.62 32.85
N ILE A 358 -14.32 -2.65 31.94
CA ILE A 358 -15.43 -2.08 31.18
C ILE A 358 -16.11 -3.14 30.31
N ALA A 359 -15.32 -3.95 29.59
CA ALA A 359 -15.80 -5.02 28.74
C ALA A 359 -16.60 -6.07 29.54
N LEU A 360 -16.12 -6.43 30.73
CA LEU A 360 -16.80 -7.34 31.66
C LEU A 360 -18.13 -6.78 32.13
N GLU A 361 -18.16 -5.50 32.53
CA GLU A 361 -19.39 -4.85 32.99
C GLU A 361 -20.43 -4.74 31.87
N CYS A 362 -19.99 -4.35 30.67
CA CYS A 362 -20.85 -4.30 29.49
C CYS A 362 -21.44 -5.68 29.17
N LYS A 363 -20.67 -6.76 29.35
CA LYS A 363 -21.15 -8.13 29.17
C LYS A 363 -22.16 -8.57 30.22
N LYS A 364 -21.92 -8.25 31.50
CA LYS A 364 -22.87 -8.55 32.57
C LYS A 364 -24.21 -7.86 32.36
N LEU A 365 -24.17 -6.60 31.92
CA LEU A 365 -25.36 -5.79 31.66
C LEU A 365 -25.98 -6.01 30.27
N ASN A 366 -25.33 -6.80 29.42
CA ASN A 366 -25.70 -7.01 28.02
C ASN A 366 -25.90 -5.69 27.23
N ILE A 367 -24.99 -4.73 27.44
CA ILE A 367 -25.00 -3.43 26.75
C ILE A 367 -23.76 -3.28 25.86
N SER A 368 -23.88 -2.41 24.85
CA SER A 368 -22.72 -1.96 24.07
C SER A 368 -21.84 -1.02 24.93
N PRO A 369 -20.51 -1.06 24.81
CA PRO A 369 -19.61 -0.09 25.43
C PRO A 369 -20.00 1.36 25.17
N ALA A 370 -20.54 1.68 23.98
CA ALA A 370 -21.01 3.02 23.65
C ALA A 370 -22.17 3.52 24.55
N SER A 371 -22.81 2.61 25.28
CA SER A 371 -23.90 2.93 26.22
C SER A 371 -23.43 3.21 27.63
N ILE A 372 -22.16 2.93 27.97
CA ILE A 372 -21.63 3.15 29.31
C ILE A 372 -21.65 4.64 29.67
N THR A 373 -22.03 4.96 30.91
CA THR A 373 -22.05 6.35 31.36
C THR A 373 -20.65 6.83 31.69
N GLN A 374 -20.50 8.15 31.77
CA GLN A 374 -19.25 8.77 32.21
C GLN A 374 -18.91 8.36 33.65
N GLU A 375 -19.92 8.32 34.52
CA GLU A 375 -19.77 7.97 35.93
C GLU A 375 -19.33 6.51 36.11
N ASP A 376 -19.94 5.58 35.36
CA ASP A 376 -19.55 4.17 35.38
C ASP A 376 -18.14 3.98 34.83
N THR A 377 -17.76 4.74 33.80
CA THR A 377 -16.39 4.72 33.28
C THR A 377 -15.39 5.11 34.37
N GLN A 378 -15.63 6.21 35.08
CA GLN A 378 -14.74 6.70 36.15
C GLN A 378 -14.59 5.68 37.29
N LYS A 379 -15.68 4.98 37.65
CA LYS A 379 -15.65 3.90 38.65
C LYS A 379 -14.80 2.69 38.19
N LEU A 380 -14.84 2.35 36.90
CA LEU A 380 -14.21 1.13 36.37
C LEU A 380 -12.75 1.30 35.93
N ILE A 381 -12.28 2.51 35.63
CA ILE A 381 -10.89 2.75 35.18
C ILE A 381 -9.86 2.71 36.33
N GLY A 382 -10.29 2.94 37.57
CA GLY A 382 -9.44 2.96 38.75
C GLY A 382 -8.72 4.30 38.99
N PRO A 383 -8.16 4.50 40.20
CA PRO A 383 -7.76 5.82 40.69
C PRO A 383 -6.59 6.44 39.94
N LYS A 384 -5.60 5.63 39.51
CA LYS A 384 -4.43 6.13 38.78
C LYS A 384 -4.80 6.70 37.41
N LEU A 385 -5.68 6.04 36.66
CA LEU A 385 -6.12 6.53 35.35
C LEU A 385 -7.06 7.74 35.49
N LEU A 386 -7.90 7.77 36.53
CA LEU A 386 -8.72 8.93 36.84
C LEU A 386 -7.83 10.15 37.16
N ALA A 387 -6.78 9.98 37.97
CA ALA A 387 -5.81 11.02 38.29
C ALA A 387 -4.99 11.47 37.08
N LEU A 388 -4.75 10.59 36.11
CA LEU A 388 -4.12 10.92 34.84
C LEU A 388 -5.00 11.83 33.96
N GLY A 389 -6.32 11.84 34.17
CA GLY A 389 -7.29 12.66 33.43
C GLY A 389 -8.38 11.87 32.71
N VAL A 390 -8.29 10.53 32.70
CA VAL A 390 -9.29 9.67 32.03
C VAL A 390 -10.63 9.83 32.70
N ASN A 391 -11.61 10.35 31.96
CA ASN A 391 -12.93 10.65 32.50
C ASN A 391 -14.08 10.07 31.68
N ARG A 392 -13.83 9.57 30.46
CA ARG A 392 -14.86 8.97 29.59
C ARG A 392 -14.29 7.84 28.75
N LEU A 393 -15.19 7.04 28.18
CA LEU A 393 -14.78 5.90 27.35
C LEU A 393 -14.06 6.37 26.08
N SER A 394 -14.66 7.29 25.32
CA SER A 394 -14.06 7.82 24.09
C SER A 394 -14.40 9.29 23.86
N LEU A 395 -13.49 10.02 23.21
CA LEU A 395 -13.70 11.38 22.73
C LEU A 395 -14.70 11.48 21.57
N ALA A 396 -14.85 10.40 20.79
CA ALA A 396 -15.77 10.31 19.66
C ALA A 396 -17.21 9.94 20.04
N LEU A 397 -17.46 9.70 21.33
CA LEU A 397 -18.78 9.44 21.90
C LEU A 397 -19.30 10.72 22.57
N GLN A 398 -19.98 11.59 21.82
CA GLN A 398 -20.63 12.76 22.38
C GLN A 398 -22.10 12.48 22.75
N PRO A 399 -22.54 12.76 23.99
CA PRO A 399 -23.95 12.82 24.32
C PRO A 399 -24.57 14.05 23.65
N VAL A 400 -25.74 13.89 23.03
CA VAL A 400 -26.53 15.03 22.54
C VAL A 400 -27.64 15.30 23.53
N ASN A 401 -27.87 16.57 23.88
CA ASN A 401 -28.94 17.06 24.75
C ASN A 401 -30.37 16.81 24.22
N THR A 402 -30.54 16.09 23.10
CA THR A 402 -31.82 15.83 22.44
C THR A 402 -32.01 14.33 22.19
N GLY A 403 -31.99 13.49 23.23
CA GLY A 403 -32.52 12.11 23.22
C GLY A 403 -31.94 11.08 22.21
N GLN A 404 -31.08 11.49 21.29
CA GLN A 404 -30.47 10.66 20.25
C GLN A 404 -28.95 10.75 20.37
N LYS A 405 -28.32 9.64 20.77
CA LYS A 405 -26.85 9.52 20.78
C LYS A 405 -26.34 9.51 19.33
N ARG A 406 -25.57 10.53 18.92
CA ARG A 406 -24.86 10.52 17.64
C ARG A 406 -23.47 9.90 17.86
N PHE A 407 -23.30 8.66 17.42
CA PHE A 407 -22.01 7.98 17.46
C PHE A 407 -21.05 8.57 16.42
N GLY A 408 -19.80 8.89 16.81
CA GLY A 408 -18.73 9.21 15.87
C GLY A 408 -18.53 10.70 15.54
N VAL A 409 -19.10 11.63 16.31
CA VAL A 409 -18.83 13.07 16.16
C VAL A 409 -17.67 13.45 17.08
N LYS A 410 -16.54 13.87 16.51
CA LYS A 410 -15.32 14.29 17.24
C LYS A 410 -15.40 15.72 17.79
N GLY A 411 -16.32 16.53 17.27
CA GLY A 411 -16.46 17.95 17.59
C GLY A 411 -15.47 18.82 16.80
N GLU A 412 -15.07 19.93 17.41
CA GLU A 412 -14.06 20.83 16.85
C GLU A 412 -12.67 20.23 16.91
N LYS A 413 -11.88 20.41 15.84
CA LYS A 413 -10.55 19.78 15.68
C LYS A 413 -9.59 20.14 16.82
N LEU A 414 -9.41 21.43 17.10
CA LEU A 414 -8.48 21.91 18.14
C LEU A 414 -8.84 21.33 19.52
N LYS A 415 -10.11 21.48 19.93
CA LYS A 415 -10.62 20.92 21.18
C LYS A 415 -10.46 19.40 21.27
N TYR A 416 -10.60 18.67 20.17
CA TYR A 416 -10.42 17.21 20.20
C TYR A 416 -8.99 16.83 20.58
N PHE A 417 -7.97 17.47 19.98
CA PHE A 417 -6.57 17.14 20.25
C PHE A 417 -6.09 17.69 21.60
N GLU A 418 -6.61 18.81 22.07
CA GLU A 418 -6.43 19.25 23.47
C GLU A 418 -6.94 18.19 24.46
N ARG A 419 -8.14 17.66 24.23
CA ARG A 419 -8.75 16.63 25.09
C ARG A 419 -8.04 15.28 25.00
N LEU A 420 -7.43 14.97 23.85
CA LEU A 420 -6.55 13.81 23.67
C LEU A 420 -5.33 13.91 24.59
N ARG A 421 -4.65 15.07 24.61
CA ARG A 421 -3.48 15.33 25.45
C ARG A 421 -3.81 15.45 26.93
N ASN A 422 -5.03 15.87 27.25
CA ASN A 422 -5.58 15.85 28.63
C ASN A 422 -6.03 14.46 29.09
N ASN A 423 -5.73 13.40 28.33
CA ASN A 423 -6.00 12.00 28.68
C ASN A 423 -7.47 11.65 28.85
N GLU A 424 -8.42 12.47 28.36
CA GLU A 424 -9.82 12.32 28.77
C GLU A 424 -10.47 11.00 28.30
N GLY A 425 -10.06 10.50 27.13
CA GLY A 425 -10.66 9.33 26.47
C GLY A 425 -9.83 8.05 26.59
N LEU A 426 -10.38 7.01 27.23
CA LEU A 426 -9.70 5.72 27.42
C LEU A 426 -9.37 5.03 26.09
N LEU A 427 -10.31 5.00 25.14
CA LEU A 427 -10.12 4.28 23.88
C LEU A 427 -9.08 4.96 22.98
N GLU A 428 -8.98 6.29 23.03
CA GLU A 428 -7.91 7.02 22.35
C GLU A 428 -6.55 6.72 22.99
N LEU A 429 -6.44 6.66 24.32
CA LEU A 429 -5.19 6.25 24.99
C LEU A 429 -4.82 4.78 24.69
N MET A 430 -5.79 3.89 24.53
CA MET A 430 -5.55 2.53 24.04
C MET A 430 -4.98 2.54 22.61
N ALA A 431 -5.45 3.43 21.74
CA ALA A 431 -4.92 3.59 20.39
C ALA A 431 -3.49 4.15 20.40
N VAL A 432 -3.21 5.14 21.27
CA VAL A 432 -1.86 5.67 21.52
C VAL A 432 -0.92 4.57 22.03
N TYR A 433 -1.36 3.77 23.00
CA TYR A 433 -0.58 2.67 23.55
C TYR A 433 -0.22 1.64 22.47
N ILE A 434 -1.21 1.18 21.70
CA ILE A 434 -0.98 0.25 20.59
C ILE A 434 -0.05 0.88 19.54
N GLY A 435 -0.19 2.17 19.24
CA GLY A 435 0.73 2.92 18.39
C GLY A 435 2.17 2.92 18.91
N GLY A 436 2.35 3.06 20.23
CA GLY A 436 3.65 2.94 20.89
C GLY A 436 4.26 1.55 20.75
N ILE A 437 3.48 0.48 20.94
CA ILE A 437 3.96 -0.90 20.71
C ILE A 437 4.31 -1.12 19.24
N GLN A 438 3.48 -0.61 18.31
CA GLN A 438 3.74 -0.68 16.88
C GLN A 438 5.05 0.03 16.50
N LEU A 439 5.32 1.20 17.08
CA LEU A 439 6.57 1.92 16.92
C LEU A 439 7.74 1.10 17.44
N THR A 440 7.68 0.62 18.68
CA THR A 440 8.76 -0.17 19.30
C THR A 440 9.08 -1.44 18.50
N VAL A 441 8.07 -2.26 18.20
CA VAL A 441 8.23 -3.47 17.38
C VAL A 441 8.68 -3.10 15.96
N GLY A 442 8.14 -2.01 15.40
CA GLY A 442 8.46 -1.55 14.06
C GLY A 442 9.91 -1.11 13.89
N VAL A 443 10.46 -0.46 14.91
CA VAL A 443 11.88 -0.05 15.01
C VAL A 443 12.76 -1.27 15.23
N LEU A 444 12.43 -2.17 16.16
CA LEU A 444 13.33 -3.25 16.60
C LEU A 444 13.33 -4.49 15.69
N MET A 445 12.22 -4.77 14.99
CA MET A 445 12.07 -6.02 14.23
C MET A 445 12.27 -5.84 12.73
N ALA A 446 12.37 -4.60 12.24
CA ALA A 446 12.61 -4.28 10.84
C ALA A 446 11.63 -4.95 9.86
N ARG A 447 10.40 -5.28 10.26
CA ARG A 447 9.44 -6.00 9.41
C ARG A 447 8.71 -5.06 8.44
N ARG A 448 8.18 -5.60 7.35
CA ARG A 448 7.24 -4.87 6.49
C ARG A 448 5.90 -4.69 7.21
N GLN A 449 5.20 -3.62 6.89
CA GLN A 449 3.92 -3.29 7.53
C GLN A 449 2.91 -4.45 7.48
N SER A 450 2.80 -5.11 6.33
CA SER A 450 1.88 -6.25 6.14
C SER A 450 2.26 -7.53 6.85
N GLU A 451 3.44 -7.59 7.43
CA GLU A 451 3.87 -8.70 8.27
C GLU A 451 3.44 -8.41 9.71
N LEU A 452 3.58 -7.15 10.15
CA LEU A 452 3.20 -6.70 11.50
C LEU A 452 1.69 -6.63 11.71
N TYR A 453 0.91 -6.01 10.81
CA TYR A 453 -0.55 -5.93 11.01
C TYR A 453 -1.25 -7.28 10.83
N ASN A 454 -0.56 -8.29 10.29
CA ASN A 454 -1.06 -9.67 10.16
C ASN A 454 -0.51 -10.61 11.23
N LEU A 455 0.24 -10.11 12.23
CA LEU A 455 0.65 -10.93 13.37
C LEU A 455 -0.60 -11.40 14.12
N GLU A 456 -0.72 -12.70 14.32
CA GLU A 456 -1.76 -13.29 15.15
C GLU A 456 -1.39 -13.13 16.63
N ALA A 457 -2.35 -12.83 17.51
CA ALA A 457 -2.06 -12.77 18.95
C ALA A 457 -1.70 -14.16 19.51
N ASP A 458 -2.13 -15.22 18.83
CA ASP A 458 -1.76 -16.60 19.12
C ASP A 458 -0.55 -17.00 18.28
N GLY A 459 0.52 -17.49 18.93
CA GLY A 459 1.71 -18.02 18.23
C GLY A 459 2.64 -17.00 17.55
N CYS A 460 2.49 -15.68 17.79
CA CYS A 460 3.47 -14.70 17.28
C CYS A 460 4.80 -14.68 18.06
N LEU A 461 4.84 -15.29 19.25
CA LEU A 461 6.06 -15.52 20.03
C LEU A 461 6.27 -17.03 20.14
N ASP A 462 7.52 -17.46 20.06
CA ASP A 462 7.89 -18.85 20.31
C ASP A 462 7.80 -19.21 21.80
N SER A 463 8.01 -20.47 22.14
CA SER A 463 7.94 -20.95 23.53
C SER A 463 9.00 -20.36 24.45
N SER A 464 10.15 -19.94 23.91
CA SER A 464 11.19 -19.27 24.71
C SER A 464 10.93 -17.77 24.89
N GLU A 465 9.96 -17.21 24.16
CA GLU A 465 9.69 -15.78 24.06
C GLU A 465 10.91 -14.95 23.59
N GLN A 466 11.89 -15.58 22.93
CA GLN A 466 13.06 -14.91 22.35
C GLN A 466 12.91 -14.65 20.85
N TRP A 467 11.86 -15.22 20.23
CA TRP A 467 11.65 -15.16 18.79
C TRP A 467 10.26 -14.69 18.42
N LEU A 468 10.19 -13.71 17.52
CA LEU A 468 8.97 -13.30 16.84
C LEU A 468 8.75 -14.16 15.60
N ILE A 469 7.61 -14.83 15.52
CA ILE A 469 7.19 -15.68 14.41
C ILE A 469 6.27 -14.87 13.49
N CYS A 470 6.64 -14.74 12.21
CA CYS A 470 5.84 -13.97 11.25
C CYS A 470 5.85 -14.57 9.83
N GLY A 471 4.75 -14.36 9.11
CA GLY A 471 4.65 -14.72 7.69
C GLY A 471 5.31 -13.66 6.80
N ILE A 472 6.41 -14.04 6.13
CA ILE A 472 7.25 -13.14 5.32
C ILE A 472 6.49 -12.68 4.08
N ALA A 473 6.36 -11.36 3.88
CA ALA A 473 5.72 -10.84 2.67
C ALA A 473 6.63 -11.02 1.45
N LYS A 474 6.01 -11.19 0.27
CA LYS A 474 6.67 -11.52 -1.01
C LYS A 474 7.35 -12.90 -1.06
N SER A 475 7.09 -13.78 -0.09
CA SER A 475 7.62 -15.15 -0.09
C SER A 475 6.70 -16.18 -0.76
N THR A 476 5.61 -15.75 -1.40
CA THR A 476 4.53 -16.63 -1.87
C THR A 476 4.83 -17.37 -3.18
N ARG A 477 6.01 -17.13 -3.78
CA ARG A 477 6.41 -17.74 -5.06
C ARG A 477 6.56 -19.26 -4.87
N HIS A 478 5.92 -20.05 -5.73
CA HIS A 478 5.86 -21.53 -5.63
C HIS A 478 5.19 -22.08 -4.36
N LEU A 479 4.48 -21.24 -3.59
CA LEU A 479 3.81 -21.64 -2.34
C LEU A 479 2.28 -21.45 -2.41
N PHE A 480 1.67 -21.48 -3.59
CA PHE A 480 0.21 -21.36 -3.77
C PHE A 480 -0.42 -20.16 -3.02
N GLY A 481 0.28 -19.03 -2.95
CA GLY A 481 -0.19 -17.84 -2.24
C GLY A 481 0.08 -17.81 -0.73
N TYR A 482 0.56 -18.90 -0.13
CA TYR A 482 0.95 -18.94 1.28
C TYR A 482 2.29 -18.25 1.51
N ARG A 483 2.40 -17.54 2.64
CA ARG A 483 3.66 -16.92 3.06
C ARG A 483 4.50 -17.95 3.81
N ARG A 484 5.80 -18.00 3.51
CA ARG A 484 6.78 -18.68 4.34
C ARG A 484 6.77 -18.07 5.74
N VAL A 485 6.67 -18.91 6.76
CA VAL A 485 6.73 -18.50 8.17
C VAL A 485 8.17 -18.61 8.63
N GLU A 486 8.69 -17.56 9.25
CA GLU A 486 10.04 -17.57 9.82
C GLU A 486 10.09 -16.84 11.16
N ALA A 487 11.09 -17.21 11.97
CA ALA A 487 11.36 -16.63 13.28
C ALA A 487 12.49 -15.59 13.20
N ARG A 488 12.41 -14.52 14.00
CA ARG A 488 13.47 -13.52 14.18
C ARG A 488 13.66 -13.17 15.65
N PRO A 489 14.90 -12.91 16.11
CA PRO A 489 15.14 -12.54 17.50
C PRO A 489 14.41 -11.24 17.83
N ILE A 490 13.83 -11.16 19.02
CA ILE A 490 13.08 -10.00 19.50
C ILE A 490 13.58 -9.57 20.88
N GLU A 491 13.65 -8.25 21.10
CA GLU A 491 14.08 -7.67 22.36
C GLU A 491 13.07 -7.88 23.49
N PRO A 492 13.51 -8.15 24.74
CA PRO A 492 12.62 -8.44 25.87
C PRO A 492 11.57 -7.35 26.15
N ILE A 493 11.92 -6.07 25.95
CA ILE A 493 10.96 -4.97 26.13
C ILE A 493 9.80 -5.03 25.12
N ALA A 494 10.08 -5.41 23.87
CA ALA A 494 9.06 -5.59 22.86
C ALA A 494 8.20 -6.82 23.17
N VAL A 495 8.80 -7.88 23.70
CA VAL A 495 8.10 -9.08 24.18
C VAL A 495 7.11 -8.73 25.29
N ASP A 496 7.52 -7.95 26.30
CA ASP A 496 6.63 -7.56 27.41
C ASP A 496 5.43 -6.74 26.92
N MET A 497 5.68 -5.77 26.04
CA MET A 497 4.62 -4.99 25.38
C MET A 497 3.62 -5.88 24.62
N ILE A 498 4.12 -6.83 23.82
CA ILE A 498 3.31 -7.80 23.07
C ILE A 498 2.48 -8.67 24.01
N LYS A 499 3.11 -9.18 25.08
CA LYS A 499 2.45 -10.02 26.09
C LYS A 499 1.31 -9.28 26.79
N ASN A 500 1.44 -7.97 27.02
CA ASN A 500 0.34 -7.20 27.60
C ASN A 500 -0.90 -7.17 26.69
N LEU A 501 -0.73 -7.05 25.37
CA LEU A 501 -1.86 -7.16 24.42
C LEU A 501 -2.44 -8.58 24.37
N ILE A 502 -1.58 -9.61 24.35
CA ILE A 502 -2.02 -11.02 24.37
C ILE A 502 -2.82 -11.31 25.65
N LYS A 503 -2.34 -10.84 26.80
CA LYS A 503 -3.01 -10.98 28.11
C LYS A 503 -4.39 -10.32 28.08
N MET A 504 -4.49 -9.10 27.54
CA MET A 504 -5.78 -8.42 27.35
C MET A 504 -6.74 -9.29 26.52
N GLN A 505 -6.32 -9.76 25.34
CA GLN A 505 -7.18 -10.58 24.49
C GLN A 505 -7.57 -11.92 25.15
N LYS A 506 -6.66 -12.57 25.90
CA LYS A 506 -6.96 -13.79 26.67
C LYS A 506 -8.04 -13.54 27.74
N ILE A 507 -7.98 -12.39 28.43
CA ILE A 507 -9.02 -11.99 29.40
C ILE A 507 -10.35 -11.75 28.68
N LEU A 508 -10.34 -11.00 27.58
CA LEU A 508 -11.54 -10.72 26.78
C LEU A 508 -12.19 -12.01 26.23
N LYS A 509 -11.39 -12.99 25.81
CA LYS A 509 -11.88 -14.31 25.39
C LYS A 509 -12.53 -15.06 26.56
N ARG A 510 -11.87 -15.08 27.73
CA ARG A 510 -12.37 -15.76 28.93
C ARG A 510 -13.72 -15.22 29.40
N ILE A 511 -13.93 -13.92 29.32
CA ILE A 511 -15.21 -13.28 29.71
C ILE A 511 -16.26 -13.31 28.58
N GLY A 512 -15.98 -13.98 27.46
CA GLY A 512 -16.89 -14.08 26.31
C GLY A 512 -17.08 -12.77 25.53
N TYR A 513 -16.21 -11.77 25.72
CA TYR A 513 -16.22 -10.51 24.96
C TYR A 513 -15.77 -10.70 23.51
N ILE A 514 -14.85 -11.62 23.26
CA ILE A 514 -14.47 -12.09 21.93
C ILE A 514 -14.53 -13.62 21.88
N ASN A 515 -14.83 -14.18 20.71
CA ASN A 515 -14.96 -15.64 20.54
C ASN A 515 -13.60 -16.33 20.34
N LYS A 516 -12.65 -15.62 19.73
CA LYS A 516 -11.29 -16.09 19.48
C LYS A 516 -10.30 -14.95 19.64
N LEU A 517 -9.03 -15.29 19.86
CA LEU A 517 -7.95 -14.33 19.75
C LEU A 517 -7.93 -13.80 18.31
N GLN A 518 -7.70 -12.50 18.18
CA GLN A 518 -7.63 -11.79 16.92
C GLN A 518 -6.15 -11.50 16.59
N LYS A 519 -5.92 -10.69 15.56
CA LYS A 519 -4.58 -10.14 15.27
C LYS A 519 -4.04 -9.40 16.50
N LEU A 520 -2.73 -9.42 16.68
CA LEU A 520 -2.02 -8.84 17.83
C LEU A 520 -2.42 -7.38 18.08
N PHE A 521 -2.36 -6.56 17.03
CA PHE A 521 -2.67 -5.12 17.09
C PHE A 521 -4.15 -4.79 16.90
N SER A 522 -5.05 -5.71 17.25
CA SER A 522 -6.49 -5.44 17.24
C SER A 522 -6.86 -4.50 18.39
N LEU A 523 -7.76 -3.56 18.12
CA LEU A 523 -8.12 -2.51 19.07
C LEU A 523 -9.60 -2.54 19.45
N PRO A 524 -9.98 -2.03 20.63
CA PRO A 524 -11.37 -1.69 20.90
C PRO A 524 -11.92 -0.72 19.86
N ASP A 525 -13.17 -0.90 19.44
CA ASP A 525 -13.77 0.03 18.49
C ASP A 525 -13.96 1.42 19.14
N LEU A 526 -13.39 2.47 18.53
CA LEU A 526 -13.45 3.85 19.04
C LEU A 526 -14.89 4.40 19.13
N ARG A 527 -15.87 3.78 18.45
CA ARG A 527 -17.29 4.16 18.52
C ARG A 527 -18.05 3.33 19.55
N GLY A 528 -17.34 2.52 20.35
CA GLY A 528 -17.89 1.72 21.43
C GLY A 528 -18.66 0.47 20.96
N ALA A 529 -18.37 -0.08 19.78
CA ALA A 529 -18.88 -1.39 19.41
C ALA A 529 -18.36 -2.49 20.37
N ALA A 530 -19.20 -3.49 20.65
CA ALA A 530 -18.89 -4.59 21.58
C ALA A 530 -17.97 -5.65 20.95
N SER A 531 -16.85 -5.23 20.37
CA SER A 531 -15.92 -6.08 19.64
C SER A 531 -14.52 -5.46 19.60
N LEU A 532 -13.52 -6.29 19.30
CA LEU A 532 -12.23 -5.83 18.82
C LEU A 532 -12.25 -5.71 17.29
N THR A 533 -11.67 -4.63 16.77
CA THR A 533 -11.47 -4.40 15.34
C THR A 533 -10.11 -4.93 14.93
N ASN A 534 -10.11 -5.89 14.00
CA ASN A 534 -8.90 -6.51 13.47
C ASN A 534 -7.95 -5.48 12.85
N SER A 535 -6.65 -5.68 13.06
CA SER A 535 -5.62 -4.81 12.48
C SER A 535 -5.60 -4.86 10.95
N SER A 536 -5.41 -3.68 10.34
CA SER A 536 -5.29 -3.45 8.89
C SER A 536 -4.25 -2.37 8.63
N ALA A 537 -3.80 -2.20 7.39
CA ALA A 537 -2.84 -1.15 7.03
C ALA A 537 -3.32 0.26 7.45
N TYR A 538 -4.62 0.54 7.28
CA TYR A 538 -5.23 1.80 7.70
C TYR A 538 -5.19 1.96 9.23
N LEU A 539 -5.68 0.97 9.98
CA LEU A 539 -5.73 1.07 11.45
C LEU A 539 -4.34 1.10 12.09
N TYR A 540 -3.38 0.38 11.50
CA TYR A 540 -1.98 0.40 11.91
C TYR A 540 -1.40 1.81 11.79
N ASN A 541 -1.56 2.46 10.63
CA ASN A 541 -1.08 3.84 10.44
C ASN A 541 -1.83 4.84 11.31
N ARG A 542 -3.14 4.69 11.49
CA ARG A 542 -3.95 5.57 12.33
C ARG A 542 -3.49 5.53 13.80
N ASN A 543 -3.13 4.36 14.33
CA ASN A 543 -2.65 4.26 15.71
C ASN A 543 -1.27 4.90 15.88
N LEU A 544 -0.37 4.77 14.90
CA LEU A 544 0.87 5.55 14.85
C LEU A 544 0.57 7.07 14.78
N ASP A 545 -0.45 7.47 14.02
CA ASP A 545 -0.86 8.87 13.93
C ASP A 545 -1.36 9.40 15.29
N PHE A 546 -2.19 8.63 16.01
CA PHE A 546 -2.60 8.94 17.38
C PHE A 546 -1.41 9.08 18.33
N PHE A 547 -0.44 8.18 18.24
CA PHE A 547 0.79 8.26 19.04
C PHE A 547 1.56 9.56 18.77
N CYS A 548 1.76 9.91 17.50
CA CYS A 548 2.43 11.15 17.11
C CYS A 548 1.66 12.40 17.54
N ASP A 549 0.33 12.37 17.48
CA ASP A 549 -0.53 13.49 17.89
C ASP A 549 -0.56 13.68 19.42
N TYR A 550 -0.51 12.58 20.16
CA TYR A 550 -0.48 12.60 21.62
C TYR A 550 0.86 13.08 22.18
N PHE A 551 1.99 12.60 21.64
CA PHE A 551 3.33 12.99 22.09
C PHE A 551 3.91 14.19 21.35
N GLU A 552 3.11 14.81 20.47
CA GLU A 552 3.46 16.02 19.74
C GLU A 552 4.80 15.91 19.01
N THR A 553 4.91 14.93 18.10
CA THR A 553 6.13 14.83 17.29
C THR A 553 6.38 16.13 16.52
N PRO A 554 7.66 16.53 16.31
CA PRO A 554 7.99 17.83 15.76
C PRO A 554 7.33 18.14 14.41
N LEU A 555 7.10 19.43 14.17
CA LEU A 555 6.70 19.95 12.87
C LEU A 555 7.93 20.31 12.03
N ASN A 556 7.84 20.19 10.72
CA ASN A 556 8.82 20.77 9.82
C ASN A 556 8.56 22.29 9.60
N SER A 557 9.42 22.94 8.84
CA SER A 557 9.30 24.37 8.51
C SER A 557 8.02 24.73 7.73
N ALA A 558 7.34 23.76 7.11
CA ALA A 558 6.07 23.93 6.41
C ALA A 558 4.84 23.70 7.32
N GLY A 559 5.03 23.44 8.62
CA GLY A 559 3.94 23.16 9.55
C GLY A 559 3.37 21.74 9.46
N GLU A 560 4.08 20.81 8.82
CA GLU A 560 3.67 19.41 8.68
C GLU A 560 4.32 18.54 9.77
N ARG A 561 3.56 17.60 10.33
CA ARG A 561 4.06 16.70 11.39
C ARG A 561 4.71 15.44 10.82
N TYR A 562 5.80 15.01 11.44
CA TYR A 562 6.43 13.71 11.15
C TYR A 562 5.60 12.57 11.74
N TYR A 563 4.67 12.05 10.94
CA TYR A 563 3.92 10.83 11.25
C TYR A 563 4.69 9.60 10.81
N PHE A 564 5.05 8.73 11.75
CA PHE A 564 5.87 7.56 11.46
C PHE A 564 5.17 6.56 10.54
N ARG A 565 5.91 6.02 9.57
CA ARG A 565 5.46 4.91 8.73
C ARG A 565 6.40 3.72 8.85
N GLN A 566 5.84 2.52 8.84
CA GLN A 566 6.63 1.30 9.05
C GLN A 566 7.78 1.13 8.05
N HIS A 567 7.63 1.61 6.81
CA HIS A 567 8.73 1.60 5.86
C HIS A 567 9.92 2.45 6.33
N GLN A 568 9.67 3.62 6.93
CA GLN A 568 10.72 4.48 7.47
C GLN A 568 11.35 3.88 8.74
N LEU A 569 10.56 3.23 9.60
CA LEU A 569 11.09 2.53 10.78
C LEU A 569 11.99 1.35 10.39
N ARG A 570 11.58 0.59 9.37
CA ARG A 570 12.42 -0.45 8.77
C ARG A 570 13.71 0.12 8.16
N ARG A 571 13.66 1.32 7.56
CA ARG A 571 14.86 2.03 7.03
C ARG A 571 15.78 2.38 8.19
N PHE A 572 15.20 2.96 9.23
CA PHE A 572 15.91 3.31 10.44
C PHE A 572 16.62 2.12 11.07
N PHE A 573 15.98 0.95 11.17
CA PHE A 573 16.66 -0.26 11.67
C PHE A 573 17.86 -0.65 10.81
N ALA A 574 17.71 -0.68 9.48
CA ALA A 574 18.82 -1.06 8.61
C ALA A 574 20.01 -0.10 8.73
N MET A 575 19.73 1.21 8.82
CA MET A 575 20.76 2.22 9.10
C MET A 575 21.42 1.95 10.45
N LEU A 576 20.64 1.79 11.53
CA LEU A 576 21.16 1.53 12.87
C LEU A 576 22.02 0.26 12.91
N PHE A 577 21.55 -0.83 12.30
CA PHE A 577 22.29 -2.09 12.21
C PHE A 577 23.63 -1.91 11.48
N PHE A 578 23.63 -1.14 10.39
CA PHE A 578 24.83 -0.83 9.63
C PHE A 578 25.83 0.00 10.45
N TYR A 579 25.35 1.04 11.16
CA TYR A 579 26.17 1.84 12.07
C TYR A 579 26.80 1.00 13.21
N CYS A 580 26.14 -0.06 13.66
CA CYS A 580 26.64 -0.91 14.74
C CYS A 580 27.51 -2.09 14.30
N GLY A 581 27.55 -2.44 13.00
CA GLY A 581 28.01 -3.76 12.57
C GLY A 581 28.83 -3.84 11.28
N SER A 582 29.14 -2.69 10.65
CA SER A 582 29.88 -2.56 9.38
C SER A 582 29.34 -3.43 8.21
N PHE A 583 30.07 -3.47 7.10
CA PHE A 583 29.72 -4.24 5.90
C PHE A 583 29.77 -5.77 6.12
N ALA A 584 30.53 -6.24 7.12
CA ALA A 584 30.73 -7.67 7.42
C ALA A 584 29.42 -8.42 7.78
N ARG A 585 28.36 -7.69 8.14
CA ARG A 585 27.09 -8.26 8.61
C ARG A 585 25.91 -8.02 7.66
N ILE A 586 26.16 -7.66 6.39
CA ILE A 586 25.08 -7.47 5.39
C ILE A 586 24.22 -8.73 5.23
N ASP A 587 24.80 -9.92 5.29
CA ASP A 587 24.03 -11.17 5.24
C ASP A 587 23.13 -11.37 6.46
N THR A 588 23.61 -11.00 7.66
CA THR A 588 22.78 -10.99 8.86
C THR A 588 21.64 -9.98 8.74
N LEU A 589 21.90 -8.80 8.16
CA LEU A 589 20.88 -7.80 7.90
C LEU A 589 19.87 -8.31 6.85
N ARG A 590 20.34 -8.92 5.76
CA ARG A 590 19.50 -9.56 4.72
C ARG A 590 18.57 -10.59 5.34
N TRP A 591 19.13 -11.47 6.18
CA TRP A 591 18.38 -12.44 6.95
C TRP A 591 17.37 -11.75 7.86
N MET A 592 17.76 -10.80 8.71
CA MET A 592 16.86 -10.10 9.64
C MET A 592 15.69 -9.42 8.90
N LEU A 593 15.98 -8.79 7.76
CA LEU A 593 15.01 -8.13 6.89
C LEU A 593 14.06 -9.10 6.16
N GLY A 594 14.39 -10.40 6.08
CA GLY A 594 13.64 -11.38 5.30
C GLY A 594 13.61 -11.02 3.81
N GLN A 595 14.74 -10.54 3.30
CA GLN A 595 14.95 -10.27 1.86
C GLN A 595 15.76 -11.41 1.25
N THR A 596 15.34 -11.84 0.06
CA THR A 596 16.09 -12.85 -0.71
C THR A 596 17.21 -12.23 -1.55
N ASP A 597 17.03 -10.98 -1.99
CA ASP A 597 17.94 -10.29 -2.90
C ASP A 597 18.90 -9.34 -2.14
N PRO A 598 20.22 -9.59 -2.15
CA PRO A 598 21.24 -8.71 -1.57
C PRO A 598 21.31 -7.32 -2.21
N GLN A 599 21.02 -7.19 -3.51
CA GLN A 599 21.07 -5.92 -4.23
C GLN A 599 20.02 -4.93 -3.69
N HIS A 600 18.85 -5.46 -3.33
CA HIS A 600 17.81 -4.68 -2.65
C HIS A 600 18.24 -4.19 -1.26
N VAL A 601 19.01 -4.98 -0.50
CA VAL A 601 19.58 -4.55 0.80
C VAL A 601 20.63 -3.47 0.57
N TYR A 602 21.53 -3.67 -0.39
CA TYR A 602 22.61 -2.71 -0.64
C TYR A 602 22.08 -1.36 -1.10
N ARG A 603 21.15 -1.35 -2.07
CA ARG A 603 20.46 -0.13 -2.51
C ARG A 603 19.75 0.59 -1.36
N TYR A 604 19.24 -0.18 -0.40
CA TYR A 604 18.58 0.39 0.78
C TYR A 604 19.56 1.15 1.67
N ILE A 605 20.75 0.60 1.90
CA ILE A 605 21.80 1.20 2.71
C ILE A 605 22.35 2.44 1.99
N THR A 606 22.73 2.32 0.71
CA THR A 606 23.34 3.42 -0.05
C THR A 606 22.41 4.61 -0.27
N GLU A 607 21.10 4.39 -0.37
CA GLU A 607 20.12 5.48 -0.46
C GLU A 607 19.88 6.24 0.87
N SER A 608 20.36 5.71 1.99
CA SER A 608 19.96 6.17 3.34
C SER A 608 21.13 6.60 4.23
N THR A 609 22.35 6.25 3.86
CA THR A 609 23.57 6.50 4.64
C THR A 609 24.43 7.57 3.96
N ASP A 610 25.10 8.41 4.76
CA ASP A 610 26.07 9.40 4.27
C ASP A 610 27.23 8.69 3.53
N GLY A 611 27.72 9.29 2.44
CA GLY A 611 28.86 8.78 1.68
C GLY A 611 30.12 8.60 2.54
N ALA A 612 30.37 9.47 3.51
CA ALA A 612 31.51 9.36 4.41
C ALA A 612 31.41 8.14 5.35
N VAL A 613 30.20 7.87 5.86
CA VAL A 613 29.93 6.70 6.72
C VAL A 613 30.01 5.41 5.91
N LEU A 614 29.49 5.42 4.67
CA LEU A 614 29.62 4.29 3.75
C LEU A 614 31.08 4.01 3.40
N ALA A 615 31.89 5.05 3.19
CA ALA A 615 33.31 4.92 2.90
C ALA A 615 34.07 4.29 4.07
N GLY A 616 33.88 4.77 5.31
CA GLY A 616 34.49 4.16 6.49
C GLY A 616 34.08 2.70 6.69
N ALA A 617 32.79 2.38 6.55
CA ALA A 617 32.32 1.00 6.69
C ALA A 617 32.87 0.05 5.60
N LYS A 618 33.08 0.55 4.38
CA LYS A 618 33.74 -0.19 3.29
C LYS A 618 35.22 -0.41 3.59
N ALA A 619 35.91 0.63 4.06
CA ALA A 619 37.33 0.55 4.43
C ALA A 619 37.57 -0.46 5.56
N HIS A 620 36.75 -0.40 6.62
CA HIS A 620 36.79 -1.35 7.74
C HIS A 620 36.62 -2.80 7.28
N TYR A 621 35.62 -3.08 6.43
CA TYR A 621 35.38 -4.43 5.94
C TYR A 621 36.58 -4.99 5.18
N VAL A 622 37.19 -4.18 4.31
CA VAL A 622 38.36 -4.61 3.54
C VAL A 622 39.59 -4.77 4.43
N ALA A 623 39.79 -3.87 5.42
CA ALA A 623 40.84 -4.01 6.42
C ALA A 623 40.71 -5.32 7.20
N GLU A 624 39.50 -5.68 7.64
CA GLU A 624 39.22 -6.92 8.36
C GLU A 624 39.51 -8.16 7.49
N GLN A 625 39.07 -8.16 6.22
CA GLN A 625 39.34 -9.27 5.29
C GLN A 625 40.83 -9.43 5.00
N LEU A 626 41.56 -8.34 4.77
CA LEU A 626 43.01 -8.37 4.57
C LEU A 626 43.74 -8.86 5.83
N HIS A 627 43.34 -8.38 7.01
CA HIS A 627 43.91 -8.80 8.29
C HIS A 627 43.68 -10.30 8.58
N GLN A 628 42.51 -10.84 8.18
CA GLN A 628 42.18 -12.27 8.27
C GLN A 628 42.85 -13.13 7.18
N GLY A 629 43.57 -12.52 6.23
CA GLY A 629 44.27 -13.22 5.14
C GLY A 629 43.41 -13.57 3.92
N ASN A 630 42.19 -13.01 3.82
CA ASN A 630 41.29 -13.21 2.69
C ASN A 630 41.57 -12.17 1.59
N VAL A 631 42.63 -12.38 0.81
CA VAL A 631 43.16 -11.40 -0.15
C VAL A 631 42.57 -11.54 -1.56
N ASP A 632 41.92 -12.66 -1.88
CA ASP A 632 41.52 -13.02 -3.26
C ASP A 632 40.65 -11.99 -3.98
N ASN A 633 39.80 -11.25 -3.25
CA ASN A 633 38.91 -10.22 -3.83
C ASN A 633 39.52 -8.80 -3.79
N PHE A 634 40.75 -8.65 -3.28
CA PHE A 634 41.44 -7.37 -3.04
C PHE A 634 42.89 -7.37 -3.54
N LEU A 635 43.26 -8.26 -4.46
CA LEU A 635 44.64 -8.46 -4.90
C LEU A 635 45.33 -7.15 -5.33
N GLU A 636 44.66 -6.34 -6.14
CA GLU A 636 45.16 -5.04 -6.61
C GLU A 636 45.43 -4.05 -5.46
N LEU A 637 44.50 -3.97 -4.50
CA LEU A 637 44.65 -3.13 -3.32
C LEU A 637 45.75 -3.68 -2.38
N ALA A 638 45.82 -5.01 -2.23
CA ALA A 638 46.82 -5.67 -1.42
C ALA A 638 48.23 -5.45 -2.00
N ASP A 639 48.40 -5.48 -3.31
CA ASP A 639 49.67 -5.17 -3.96
C ASP A 639 50.08 -3.70 -3.74
N LEU A 640 49.11 -2.77 -3.81
CA LEU A 640 49.34 -1.35 -3.51
C LEU A 640 49.74 -1.14 -2.03
N LEU A 641 49.06 -1.79 -1.10
CA LEU A 641 49.40 -1.74 0.33
C LEU A 641 50.74 -2.43 0.64
N LYS A 642 51.07 -3.54 -0.06
CA LYS A 642 52.36 -4.23 0.04
C LYS A 642 53.52 -3.33 -0.38
N LYS A 643 53.35 -2.58 -1.48
CA LYS A 643 54.34 -1.57 -1.92
C LYS A 643 54.57 -0.49 -0.85
N ARG A 644 53.51 -0.08 -0.14
CA ARG A 644 53.57 0.98 0.89
C ARG A 644 54.16 0.49 2.22
N HIS A 645 53.84 -0.74 2.66
CA HIS A 645 54.26 -1.29 3.97
C HIS A 645 55.46 -2.24 3.92
N GLY A 646 55.88 -2.67 2.74
CA GLY A 646 56.99 -3.62 2.57
C GLY A 646 56.73 -5.03 3.10
N THR A 647 55.47 -5.38 3.39
CA THR A 647 55.05 -6.69 3.90
C THR A 647 53.77 -7.17 3.21
N ASP A 648 53.65 -8.48 3.00
CA ASP A 648 52.44 -9.16 2.52
C ASP A 648 51.63 -9.83 3.65
N LYS A 649 52.11 -9.73 4.90
CA LYS A 649 51.41 -10.24 6.08
C LYS A 649 50.63 -9.12 6.76
N PHE A 650 49.45 -8.81 6.22
CA PHE A 650 48.53 -7.81 6.77
C PHE A 650 48.00 -8.16 8.17
N SER A 651 48.08 -9.43 8.59
CA SER A 651 47.76 -9.87 9.96
C SER A 651 48.70 -9.30 11.03
N LEU A 652 49.84 -8.73 10.64
CA LEU A 652 50.80 -8.08 11.55
C LEU A 652 50.57 -6.57 11.69
N ILE A 653 49.64 -6.00 10.91
CA ILE A 653 49.29 -4.57 10.92
C ILE A 653 48.00 -4.41 11.71
N ASP A 654 47.90 -3.36 12.53
CA ASP A 654 46.67 -3.04 13.25
C ASP A 654 45.51 -2.81 12.26
N THR A 655 44.33 -3.35 12.57
CA THR A 655 43.17 -3.25 11.68
C THR A 655 42.71 -1.79 11.52
N ASN A 656 42.86 -0.95 12.55
CA ASN A 656 42.49 0.47 12.45
C ASN A 656 43.48 1.24 11.56
N ASP A 657 44.79 0.93 11.66
CA ASP A 657 45.80 1.54 10.78
C ASP A 657 45.59 1.17 9.31
N LEU A 658 45.12 -0.06 9.04
CA LEU A 658 44.73 -0.49 7.68
C LEU A 658 43.45 0.22 7.21
N GLU A 659 42.46 0.35 8.10
CA GLU A 659 41.20 1.03 7.81
C GLU A 659 41.42 2.50 7.44
N ASP A 660 42.19 3.25 8.25
CA ASP A 660 42.49 4.66 8.02
C ASP A 660 43.15 4.88 6.66
N GLN A 661 44.08 4.01 6.29
CA GLN A 661 44.79 4.11 5.01
C GLN A 661 43.92 3.75 3.80
N ILE A 662 43.08 2.73 3.93
CA ILE A 662 42.11 2.40 2.87
C ILE A 662 41.12 3.56 2.71
N GLN A 663 40.72 4.21 3.80
CA GLN A 663 39.86 5.37 3.77
C GLN A 663 40.55 6.58 3.10
N GLU A 664 41.82 6.85 3.38
CA GLU A 664 42.61 7.87 2.67
C GLU A 664 42.68 7.58 1.16
N LEU A 665 42.98 6.33 0.76
CA LEU A 665 43.03 5.94 -0.66
C LEU A 665 41.69 6.10 -1.37
N MET A 666 40.57 5.87 -0.68
CA MET A 666 39.22 6.14 -1.20
C MET A 666 38.96 7.65 -1.35
N GLN A 667 39.35 8.46 -0.36
CA GLN A 667 39.16 9.92 -0.39
C GLN A 667 39.98 10.58 -1.51
N ASP A 668 41.20 10.10 -1.72
CA ASP A 668 42.12 10.58 -2.76
C ASP A 668 41.75 10.04 -4.17
N GLY A 669 40.74 9.16 -4.26
CA GLY A 669 40.23 8.61 -5.50
C GLY A 669 41.16 7.58 -6.15
N TRP A 670 42.00 6.91 -5.39
CA TRP A 670 42.86 5.81 -5.88
C TRP A 670 42.09 4.51 -6.03
N ILE A 671 41.11 4.27 -5.15
CA ILE A 671 40.35 3.02 -5.10
C ILE A 671 38.86 3.29 -4.97
N GLU A 672 38.05 2.45 -5.62
CA GLU A 672 36.61 2.35 -5.42
C GLU A 672 36.28 0.98 -4.84
N ILE A 673 35.53 0.95 -3.74
CA ILE A 673 35.07 -0.29 -3.11
C ILE A 673 33.56 -0.40 -3.32
N GLU A 674 33.12 -1.42 -4.07
CA GLU A 674 31.71 -1.67 -4.38
C GLU A 674 31.41 -3.18 -4.37
N PRO A 675 30.18 -3.60 -4.02
CA PRO A 675 29.75 -4.97 -4.17
C PRO A 675 29.41 -5.30 -5.63
N GLU A 676 29.92 -6.43 -6.10
CA GLU A 676 29.59 -7.04 -7.38
C GLU A 676 28.57 -8.17 -7.17
N PHE A 677 27.40 -8.04 -7.80
CA PHE A 677 26.29 -8.99 -7.67
C PHE A 677 26.34 -10.02 -8.80
N PHE A 678 26.18 -11.30 -8.45
CA PHE A 678 26.14 -12.40 -9.41
C PHE A 678 25.06 -13.43 -9.03
N THR A 679 24.71 -14.30 -9.97
CA THR A 679 23.75 -15.39 -9.74
C THR A 679 24.45 -16.72 -9.91
N ASP A 680 24.35 -17.59 -8.90
CA ASP A 680 24.89 -18.95 -8.89
C ASP A 680 23.75 -19.99 -8.74
N HIS A 681 24.09 -21.27 -8.65
CA HIS A 681 23.12 -22.36 -8.50
C HIS A 681 22.34 -22.34 -7.17
N GLN A 682 22.79 -21.55 -6.18
CA GLN A 682 22.13 -21.36 -4.87
C GLN A 682 21.30 -20.06 -4.83
N GLY A 683 21.46 -19.16 -5.80
CA GLY A 683 20.65 -17.96 -5.97
C GLY A 683 21.49 -16.72 -6.24
N GLN A 684 20.98 -15.56 -5.80
CA GLN A 684 21.65 -14.27 -5.99
C GLN A 684 22.61 -14.01 -4.83
N SER A 685 23.88 -13.78 -5.16
CA SER A 685 25.03 -13.63 -4.24
C SER A 685 25.79 -12.34 -4.57
N PHE A 686 26.69 -11.91 -3.69
CA PHE A 686 27.57 -10.76 -3.96
C PHE A 686 28.96 -10.95 -3.37
N LYS A 687 29.94 -10.26 -3.92
CA LYS A 687 31.31 -10.12 -3.39
C LYS A 687 31.67 -8.65 -3.35
N VAL A 688 32.29 -8.18 -2.27
CA VAL A 688 32.86 -6.83 -2.24
C VAL A 688 34.21 -6.87 -2.93
N VAL A 689 34.42 -5.96 -3.87
CA VAL A 689 35.66 -5.83 -4.62
C VAL A 689 36.22 -4.42 -4.47
N ALA A 690 37.55 -4.31 -4.44
CA ALA A 690 38.26 -3.03 -4.52
C ALA A 690 38.84 -2.89 -5.94
N ARG A 691 38.48 -1.82 -6.65
CA ARG A 691 38.97 -1.51 -8.00
C ARG A 691 39.90 -0.30 -7.94
N LEU A 692 41.06 -0.38 -8.58
CA LEU A 692 41.93 0.79 -8.76
C LEU A 692 41.34 1.74 -9.81
N ILE A 693 41.21 3.02 -9.46
CA ILE A 693 40.73 4.07 -10.38
C ILE A 693 41.91 4.82 -11.01
N ARG A 694 43.04 4.91 -10.31
CA ARG A 694 44.29 5.48 -10.81
C ARG A 694 45.34 4.37 -10.94
N GLU A 695 45.77 4.10 -12.16
CA GLU A 695 47.04 3.42 -12.38
C GLU A 695 48.17 4.44 -12.19
N ASP A 696 49.21 4.07 -11.45
CA ASP A 696 50.46 4.84 -11.39
C ASP A 696 50.90 5.17 -12.83
N ALA A 697 51.03 6.46 -13.15
CA ALA A 697 51.76 6.87 -14.34
C ALA A 697 53.25 6.57 -14.09
N ALA A 698 53.67 5.37 -14.50
CA ALA A 698 55.04 4.86 -14.69
C ALA A 698 56.02 4.95 -13.50
#